data_AF-A0A0W0XTW6-F1
#
_entry.id   AF-A0A0W0XTW6-F1
#
_cell.length_a   1.000
_cell.length_b   1.000
_cell.length_c   1.000
_cell.angle_alpha   90.00
_cell.angle_beta   90.00
_cell.angle_gamma   90.00
#
_symmetry.space_group_name_H-M   'P 1'
#
loop_
_entity.id
_entity.type
_entity.pdbx_description
1 polymer ?
#
loop_
_entity_poly.entity_id
_entity_poly.type
_entity_poly.pdbx_seq_one_letter_code
_entity_poly.pdbx_strand_id
1 'polypeptide(L)'
;MRGNKAFIQCCQENNIPYFDKEIDLRVQDLPHPHSKIEWWYFNTHFHEKVSLKKYSFFFSFFKVKTQNSLDENQFIIYVLVDHTTKIHQHWAIWDEELPKQYSKRIREKNTDKIALLDYLADMMDQNREFYPDVSRPIDFEVNEENFAAHFGESRFFKKDGLYCIEINHDSQVLNFEFCMDKKTIRHGQEGITLFGGYDNVDRMFYYFIPQGSVKGRLNNKEIEGIGWYDHEFSLDNKESTKAIGDKGWIWFSVQLEDGRQLSIYQVFNKGTAEVVESIAKVIDETGNYKTYTHLSIEALDTWQSNRTLNTYPVKWQIKLDECDAELYIEALFDNQEVITILTAFAFYEGVINIRYRENMKETEGVGFVEIYGNNEKILRSKTRLMEEMAGLVVNEINRYYLPERASDIGMTLVRDEQLQRIINGVSAVKIYDAGVNPLRDMLVRKGKSWRSFFCLVVINAVGGNSEQCREWPVIAEILQSSTLIFDDIQDNSKLRRGKPTVHELYGMDRAINGGLLGYFLFNRLMNTTDLTPEQLLKIYKIYFDTAVSSIVGQCADIAGMQDLLLQAVDQGDNTDLLKAIEATHNLKTGLNIKSLAEIGAILGHASEQQVTQVGHYALNVGLAYQYMDDVRAYRGDARALEEDVMSGKITIPIALAIPQLDASQRRWLYESLIHKKREALHQVVVLLNEIGVIDHCVQTAKNLVAEGWKAVEPVIRDSLYKAMLYYVGIYALEVTAMP
;
A
#
# COMPACT_ATOMS: atom_id res chain seq x y z
N MET A 1 32.91 -27.37 2.98
CA MET A 1 31.72 -27.97 3.66
C MET A 1 31.91 -29.43 4.08
N ARG A 2 32.52 -30.31 3.26
CA ARG A 2 32.70 -31.76 3.52
C ARG A 2 33.45 -32.19 4.81
N GLY A 3 34.02 -31.26 5.59
CA GLY A 3 34.76 -31.54 6.84
C GLY A 3 34.19 -30.90 8.11
N ASN A 4 33.04 -30.21 8.03
CA ASN A 4 32.42 -29.57 9.20
C ASN A 4 31.53 -30.58 9.93
N LYS A 5 31.96 -31.06 11.11
CA LYS A 5 31.22 -32.05 11.92
C LYS A 5 29.81 -31.61 12.27
N ALA A 6 29.59 -30.33 12.56
CA ALA A 6 28.26 -29.81 12.91
C ALA A 6 27.30 -29.85 11.71
N PHE A 7 27.80 -29.58 10.51
CA PHE A 7 27.02 -29.70 9.28
C PHE A 7 26.67 -31.16 8.98
N ILE A 8 27.64 -32.07 9.12
CA ILE A 8 27.42 -33.52 8.91
C ILE A 8 26.39 -34.07 9.91
N GLN A 9 26.47 -33.64 11.17
CA GLN A 9 25.50 -34.02 12.21
C GLN A 9 24.09 -33.50 11.88
N CYS A 10 23.96 -32.23 11.48
CA CYS A 10 22.67 -31.69 11.03
C CYS A 10 22.11 -32.47 9.83
N CYS A 11 22.93 -32.81 8.83
CA CYS A 11 22.48 -33.62 7.71
C CYS A 11 21.98 -35.00 8.16
N GLN A 12 22.56 -35.60 9.21
CA GLN A 12 22.07 -36.86 9.79
C GLN A 12 20.74 -36.65 10.52
N GLU A 13 20.65 -35.62 11.36
CA GLU A 13 19.45 -35.29 12.14
C GLU A 13 18.24 -34.96 11.25
N ASN A 14 18.47 -34.34 10.09
CA ASN A 14 17.43 -33.98 9.11
C ASN A 14 17.35 -34.95 7.92
N ASN A 15 17.89 -36.16 8.01
CA ASN A 15 17.84 -37.16 6.92
C ASN A 15 18.30 -36.63 5.54
N ILE A 16 19.23 -35.68 5.49
CA ILE A 16 19.68 -35.05 4.26
C ILE A 16 20.63 -36.00 3.53
N PRO A 17 20.36 -36.32 2.25
CA PRO A 17 21.23 -37.19 1.47
C PRO A 17 22.61 -36.50 1.32
N TYR A 18 23.66 -37.18 1.78
CA TYR A 18 25.05 -36.77 1.56
C TYR A 18 25.32 -36.47 0.08
N PHE A 19 26.32 -35.64 -0.20
CA PHE A 19 26.66 -35.05 -1.50
C PHE A 19 26.54 -35.98 -2.74
N ASP A 20 26.70 -37.30 -2.60
CA ASP A 20 26.65 -38.25 -3.72
C ASP A 20 25.37 -39.14 -3.76
N LYS A 21 24.41 -38.92 -2.85
CA LYS A 21 23.13 -39.65 -2.80
C LYS A 21 22.02 -38.85 -3.48
N GLU A 22 21.16 -39.52 -4.24
CA GLU A 22 19.93 -38.91 -4.78
C GLU A 22 18.94 -38.56 -3.67
N ILE A 23 18.05 -37.61 -3.96
CA ILE A 23 16.95 -37.25 -3.06
C ILE A 23 15.85 -38.29 -3.20
N ASP A 24 15.55 -38.96 -2.10
CA ASP A 24 14.44 -39.90 -1.95
C ASP A 24 13.21 -39.16 -1.40
N LEU A 25 12.27 -38.85 -2.30
CA LEU A 25 11.03 -38.14 -1.98
C LEU A 25 10.10 -38.89 -1.01
N ARG A 26 10.41 -40.12 -0.60
CA ARG A 26 9.71 -40.81 0.49
C ARG A 26 10.21 -40.41 1.87
N VAL A 27 11.40 -39.81 1.94
CA VAL A 27 12.08 -39.44 3.18
C VAL A 27 12.27 -37.94 3.27
N GLN A 28 12.92 -37.32 2.29
CA GLN A 28 13.28 -35.89 2.34
C GLN A 28 12.10 -34.94 2.06
N ASP A 29 10.96 -35.50 1.70
CA ASP A 29 9.75 -34.73 1.43
C ASP A 29 8.83 -34.66 2.65
N LEU A 30 9.13 -35.48 3.66
CA LEU A 30 8.45 -35.48 4.95
C LEU A 30 8.99 -34.32 5.81
N PRO A 31 8.17 -33.79 6.72
CA PRO A 31 8.55 -32.70 7.61
C PRO A 31 9.79 -33.00 8.45
N HIS A 32 10.66 -32.01 8.59
CA HIS A 32 11.95 -32.17 9.26
C HIS A 32 11.86 -31.72 10.73
N PRO A 33 11.99 -32.63 11.72
CA PRO A 33 11.76 -32.30 13.13
C PRO A 33 12.71 -31.24 13.71
N HIS A 34 13.92 -31.12 13.17
CA HIS A 34 14.92 -30.15 13.63
C HIS A 34 14.94 -28.86 12.79
N SER A 35 14.10 -28.76 11.77
CA SER A 35 13.95 -27.52 11.01
C SER A 35 13.15 -26.49 11.82
N LYS A 36 13.68 -25.27 11.90
CA LYS A 36 12.98 -24.10 12.46
C LYS A 36 12.04 -23.45 11.47
N ILE A 37 12.37 -23.48 10.18
CA ILE A 37 11.54 -22.97 9.11
C ILE A 37 11.63 -23.93 7.93
N GLU A 38 10.47 -24.33 7.43
CA GLU A 38 10.33 -25.30 6.35
C GLU A 38 9.10 -24.95 5.52
N TRP A 39 9.20 -25.13 4.21
CA TRP A 39 8.07 -24.93 3.32
C TRP A 39 8.05 -25.84 2.11
N TRP A 40 6.82 -26.07 1.64
CA TRP A 40 6.51 -26.72 0.38
C TRP A 40 5.90 -25.66 -0.51
N TYR A 41 6.47 -25.47 -1.70
CA TYR A 41 6.04 -24.46 -2.65
C TYR A 41 5.67 -25.13 -3.97
N PHE A 42 4.53 -24.75 -4.53
CA PHE A 42 4.03 -25.20 -5.82
C PHE A 42 3.63 -24.01 -6.66
N ASN A 43 3.96 -24.04 -7.93
CA ASN A 43 3.30 -23.19 -8.91
C ASN A 43 2.87 -24.00 -10.13
N THR A 44 1.87 -23.49 -10.85
CA THR A 44 1.35 -24.15 -12.03
C THR A 44 0.81 -23.15 -13.03
N HIS A 45 1.02 -23.46 -14.31
CA HIS A 45 0.38 -22.79 -15.44
C HIS A 45 -0.55 -23.81 -16.11
N PHE A 46 -1.85 -23.50 -16.17
CA PHE A 46 -2.87 -24.44 -16.64
C PHE A 46 -3.92 -23.74 -17.50
N HIS A 47 -4.67 -24.53 -18.25
CA HIS A 47 -5.86 -24.06 -18.96
C HIS A 47 -7.07 -24.94 -18.66
N GLU A 48 -8.25 -24.35 -18.76
CA GLU A 48 -9.50 -25.10 -18.75
C GLU A 48 -9.66 -25.84 -20.09
N LYS A 49 -10.06 -27.11 -20.06
CA LYS A 49 -10.00 -27.98 -21.24
C LYS A 49 -10.95 -27.58 -22.37
N VAL A 50 -12.11 -26.98 -22.05
CA VAL A 50 -13.14 -26.64 -23.04
C VAL A 50 -12.97 -25.22 -23.59
N SER A 51 -12.88 -24.22 -22.73
CA SER A 51 -12.74 -22.80 -23.12
C SER A 51 -11.31 -22.40 -23.45
N LEU A 52 -10.32 -23.23 -23.08
CA LEU A 52 -8.89 -22.95 -23.22
C LEU A 52 -8.43 -21.68 -22.46
N LYS A 53 -9.25 -21.20 -21.53
CA LYS A 53 -8.91 -20.04 -20.71
C LYS A 53 -7.74 -20.40 -19.79
N LYS A 54 -6.71 -19.55 -19.82
CA LYS A 54 -5.45 -19.74 -19.11
C LYS A 54 -5.49 -19.14 -17.71
N TYR A 55 -4.85 -19.85 -16.78
CA TYR A 55 -4.70 -19.45 -15.40
C TYR A 55 -3.31 -19.81 -14.90
N SER A 56 -2.94 -19.26 -13.77
CA SER A 56 -1.83 -19.77 -12.99
C SER A 56 -2.20 -19.79 -11.52
N PHE A 57 -1.58 -20.70 -10.79
CA PHE A 57 -1.82 -20.87 -9.38
C PHE A 57 -0.49 -21.07 -8.66
N PHE A 58 -0.37 -20.42 -7.51
CA PHE A 58 0.74 -20.60 -6.58
C PHE A 58 0.17 -21.05 -5.24
N PHE A 59 0.89 -21.94 -4.57
CA PHE A 59 0.57 -22.42 -3.24
C PHE A 59 1.85 -22.64 -2.45
N SER A 60 1.83 -22.23 -1.20
CA SER A 60 2.89 -22.52 -0.24
C SER A 60 2.28 -22.96 1.09
N PHE A 61 2.89 -23.97 1.70
CA PHE A 61 2.64 -24.37 3.07
C PHE A 61 3.91 -24.17 3.88
N PHE A 62 3.82 -23.40 4.97
CA PHE A 62 4.93 -23.06 5.84
C PHE A 62 4.75 -23.68 7.22
N LYS A 63 5.86 -24.17 7.76
CA LYS A 63 6.03 -24.62 9.13
C LYS A 63 7.15 -23.84 9.80
N VAL A 64 6.84 -23.15 10.90
CA VAL A 64 7.78 -22.26 11.61
C VAL A 64 7.77 -22.55 13.11
N LYS A 65 8.91 -22.91 13.67
CA LYS A 65 9.10 -23.07 15.12
C LYS A 65 9.51 -21.76 15.77
N THR A 66 8.83 -21.35 16.84
CA THR A 66 9.20 -20.13 17.58
C THR A 66 10.20 -20.41 18.70
N GLN A 67 10.87 -19.36 19.18
CA GLN A 67 11.96 -19.48 20.16
C GLN A 67 11.50 -19.84 21.59
N ASN A 68 10.21 -19.69 21.91
CA ASN A 68 9.72 -19.69 23.30
C ASN A 68 8.63 -20.74 23.60
N SER A 69 8.21 -21.53 22.62
CA SER A 69 7.30 -22.65 22.85
C SER A 69 7.68 -23.85 22.00
N LEU A 70 7.26 -25.03 22.45
CA LEU A 70 7.28 -26.26 21.64
C LEU A 70 6.28 -26.19 20.47
N ASP A 71 5.56 -25.06 20.31
CA ASP A 71 4.45 -24.92 19.38
C ASP A 71 4.98 -24.58 17.98
N GLU A 72 4.53 -25.37 17.01
CA GLU A 72 4.85 -25.22 15.60
C GLU A 72 3.76 -24.33 14.96
N ASN A 73 4.15 -23.14 14.49
CA ASN A 73 3.24 -22.28 13.75
C ASN A 73 3.14 -22.75 12.30
N GLN A 74 1.93 -22.76 11.78
CA GLN A 74 1.64 -23.20 10.42
C GLN A 74 0.82 -22.14 9.69
N PHE A 75 1.14 -21.94 8.42
CA PHE A 75 0.35 -21.07 7.57
C PHE A 75 0.49 -21.45 6.10
N ILE A 76 -0.49 -21.03 5.32
CA ILE A 76 -0.61 -21.28 3.90
C ILE A 76 -0.75 -19.93 3.21
N ILE A 77 -0.11 -19.78 2.05
CA ILE A 77 -0.38 -18.68 1.14
C ILE A 77 -0.67 -19.29 -0.22
N TYR A 78 -1.76 -18.87 -0.85
CA TYR A 78 -2.06 -19.29 -2.21
C TYR A 78 -2.59 -18.13 -3.05
N VAL A 79 -2.32 -18.21 -4.35
CA VAL A 79 -2.66 -17.19 -5.34
C VAL A 79 -3.33 -17.87 -6.53
N LEU A 80 -4.39 -17.26 -7.05
CA LEU A 80 -4.99 -17.61 -8.34
C LEU A 80 -4.90 -16.39 -9.27
N VAL A 81 -4.33 -16.60 -10.45
CA VAL A 81 -4.15 -15.58 -11.49
C VAL A 81 -4.97 -15.95 -12.72
N ASP A 82 -5.90 -15.08 -13.10
CA ASP A 82 -6.65 -15.17 -14.36
C ASP A 82 -5.96 -14.32 -15.44
N HIS A 83 -5.44 -14.99 -16.46
CA HIS A 83 -4.65 -14.33 -17.50
C HIS A 83 -5.48 -13.40 -18.39
N THR A 84 -6.79 -13.66 -18.51
CA THR A 84 -7.68 -12.90 -19.40
C THR A 84 -8.16 -11.62 -18.72
N THR A 85 -8.61 -11.74 -17.48
CA THR A 85 -9.13 -10.60 -16.71
C THR A 85 -8.03 -9.81 -16.01
N LYS A 86 -6.79 -10.35 -15.96
CA LYS A 86 -5.66 -9.79 -15.23
C LYS A 86 -5.97 -9.57 -13.75
N ILE A 87 -6.67 -10.55 -13.18
CA ILE A 87 -7.03 -10.55 -11.76
C ILE A 87 -6.05 -11.48 -11.03
N HIS A 88 -5.39 -10.94 -10.02
CA HIS A 88 -4.57 -11.65 -9.04
C HIS A 88 -5.33 -11.69 -7.71
N GLN A 89 -5.75 -12.88 -7.31
CA GLN A 89 -6.41 -13.11 -6.01
C GLN A 89 -5.47 -13.91 -5.13
N HIS A 90 -5.30 -13.48 -3.88
CA HIS A 90 -4.43 -14.15 -2.93
C HIS A 90 -5.13 -14.27 -1.58
N TRP A 91 -4.76 -15.31 -0.85
CA TRP A 91 -5.24 -15.58 0.50
C TRP A 91 -4.09 -16.12 1.32
N ALA A 92 -4.16 -15.85 2.61
CA ALA A 92 -3.30 -16.47 3.60
C ALA A 92 -4.16 -17.11 4.68
N ILE A 93 -3.84 -18.33 5.07
CA ILE A 93 -4.54 -19.05 6.14
C ILE A 93 -3.51 -19.37 7.21
N TRP A 94 -3.81 -19.04 8.46
CA TRP A 94 -2.90 -19.30 9.57
C TRP A 94 -3.60 -20.00 10.74
N ASP A 95 -2.77 -20.62 11.58
CA ASP A 95 -3.19 -21.20 12.86
C ASP A 95 -3.80 -20.15 13.81
N GLU A 96 -4.76 -20.57 14.64
CA GLU A 96 -5.52 -19.71 15.56
C GLU A 96 -4.69 -19.00 16.63
N GLU A 97 -3.54 -19.54 17.02
CA GLU A 97 -2.68 -18.89 18.01
C GLU A 97 -1.68 -17.90 17.39
N LEU A 98 -1.51 -17.94 16.06
CA LEU A 98 -0.53 -17.10 15.36
C LEU A 98 -0.80 -15.59 15.49
N PRO A 99 -2.05 -15.09 15.37
CA PRO A 99 -2.36 -13.65 15.52
C PRO A 99 -1.86 -13.05 16.85
N LYS A 100 -2.09 -13.73 17.98
CA LYS A 100 -1.68 -13.26 19.31
C LYS A 100 -0.16 -13.22 19.48
N GLN A 101 0.54 -14.19 18.89
CA GLN A 101 2.01 -14.17 18.90
C GLN A 101 2.55 -13.00 18.07
N TYR A 102 1.91 -12.74 16.93
CA TYR A 102 2.32 -11.68 16.02
C TYR A 102 1.99 -10.28 16.56
N SER A 103 0.86 -10.11 17.27
CA SER A 103 0.48 -8.84 17.92
C SER A 103 1.57 -8.35 18.88
N LYS A 104 2.10 -9.26 19.73
CA LYS A 104 3.21 -8.98 20.63
C LYS A 104 4.45 -8.48 19.88
N ARG A 105 4.81 -9.16 18.79
CA ARG A 105 5.96 -8.79 17.95
C ARG A 105 5.76 -7.44 17.26
N ILE A 106 4.55 -7.12 16.82
CA ILE A 106 4.22 -5.81 16.25
C ILE A 106 4.46 -4.71 17.29
N ARG A 107 3.95 -4.87 18.51
CA ARG A 107 4.12 -3.88 19.59
C ARG A 107 5.59 -3.71 19.98
N GLU A 108 6.34 -4.80 20.13
CA GLU A 108 7.78 -4.75 20.43
C GLU A 108 8.59 -4.01 19.35
N LYS A 109 8.18 -4.12 18.07
CA LYS A 109 8.84 -3.46 16.94
C LYS A 109 8.26 -2.08 16.59
N ASN A 110 7.19 -1.63 17.27
CA ASN A 110 6.55 -0.33 17.01
C ASN A 110 7.29 0.82 17.73
N THR A 111 8.59 0.99 17.45
CA THR A 111 9.43 2.01 18.10
C THR A 111 8.95 3.43 17.85
N ASP A 112 8.33 3.66 16.69
CA ASP A 112 7.86 4.96 16.22
C ASP A 112 6.42 5.28 16.67
N LYS A 113 5.81 4.43 17.51
CA LYS A 113 4.44 4.60 18.05
C LYS A 113 3.42 4.92 16.95
N ILE A 114 3.42 4.09 15.92
CA ILE A 114 2.54 4.23 14.76
C ILE A 114 1.18 3.61 15.13
N ALA A 115 0.15 4.44 15.17
CA ALA A 115 -1.19 4.01 15.56
C ALA A 115 -1.78 2.91 14.63
N LEU A 116 -1.33 2.84 13.36
CA LEU A 116 -1.64 1.72 12.46
C LEU A 116 -1.26 0.37 13.08
N LEU A 117 -0.03 0.27 13.59
CA LEU A 117 0.53 -0.96 14.14
C LEU A 117 -0.14 -1.33 15.47
N ASP A 118 -0.46 -0.33 16.29
CA ASP A 118 -1.19 -0.55 17.55
C ASP A 118 -2.60 -1.06 17.28
N TYR A 119 -3.32 -0.47 16.32
CA TYR A 119 -4.67 -0.91 15.94
C TYR A 119 -4.68 -2.33 15.36
N LEU A 120 -3.70 -2.67 14.51
CA LEU A 120 -3.54 -4.04 14.02
C LEU A 120 -3.30 -5.03 15.16
N ALA A 121 -2.41 -4.68 16.10
CA ALA A 121 -2.15 -5.53 17.26
C ALA A 121 -3.39 -5.70 18.15
N ASP A 122 -4.17 -4.63 18.37
CA ASP A 122 -5.43 -4.68 19.13
C ASP A 122 -6.47 -5.59 18.47
N MET A 123 -6.59 -5.53 17.14
CA MET A 123 -7.48 -6.41 16.38
C MET A 123 -7.04 -7.88 16.45
N MET A 124 -5.73 -8.15 16.44
CA MET A 124 -5.16 -9.51 16.57
C MET A 124 -5.37 -10.09 17.97
N ASP A 125 -5.20 -9.27 19.01
CA ASP A 125 -5.46 -9.68 20.40
C ASP A 125 -6.95 -10.08 20.62
N GLN A 126 -7.84 -9.56 19.78
CA GLN A 126 -9.27 -9.87 19.77
C GLN A 126 -9.64 -11.05 18.88
N ASN A 127 -8.67 -11.74 18.26
CA ASN A 127 -8.88 -12.84 17.31
C ASN A 127 -9.87 -12.49 16.18
N ARG A 128 -9.83 -11.24 15.69
CA ARG A 128 -10.64 -10.83 14.53
C ARG A 128 -10.08 -11.46 13.24
N GLU A 129 -10.93 -11.78 12.27
CA GLU A 129 -10.48 -12.24 10.94
C GLU A 129 -9.92 -11.05 10.13
N PHE A 130 -8.84 -11.22 9.36
CA PHE A 130 -8.14 -10.11 8.69
C PHE A 130 -8.04 -10.29 7.19
N TYR A 131 -9.07 -9.95 6.43
CA TYR A 131 -9.02 -10.21 4.99
C TYR A 131 -7.80 -9.57 4.29
N PRO A 132 -7.07 -10.31 3.43
CA PRO A 132 -7.32 -11.69 2.96
C PRO A 132 -6.70 -12.81 3.84
N ASP A 133 -6.06 -12.45 4.96
CA ASP A 133 -5.59 -13.38 5.98
C ASP A 133 -6.75 -13.93 6.84
N VAL A 134 -6.81 -15.24 6.99
CA VAL A 134 -7.91 -15.91 7.71
C VAL A 134 -7.35 -16.89 8.74
N SER A 135 -7.91 -16.84 9.94
CA SER A 135 -7.53 -17.75 11.03
C SER A 135 -8.37 -19.01 10.98
N ARG A 136 -7.75 -20.18 10.84
CA ARG A 136 -8.42 -21.48 10.85
C ARG A 136 -7.58 -22.51 11.61
N PRO A 137 -8.19 -23.52 12.26
CA PRO A 137 -7.43 -24.67 12.75
C PRO A 137 -6.71 -25.33 11.58
N ILE A 138 -5.41 -25.60 11.76
CA ILE A 138 -4.61 -26.36 10.82
C ILE A 138 -4.23 -27.68 11.49
N ASP A 139 -4.85 -28.77 11.06
CA ASP A 139 -4.53 -30.10 11.52
C ASP A 139 -3.49 -30.71 10.59
N PHE A 140 -2.31 -30.97 11.13
CA PHE A 140 -1.20 -31.53 10.36
C PHE A 140 -0.95 -32.98 10.78
N GLU A 141 -1.17 -33.89 9.83
CA GLU A 141 -1.00 -35.32 9.99
C GLU A 141 0.22 -35.80 9.20
N VAL A 142 1.11 -36.56 9.85
CA VAL A 142 2.26 -37.21 9.20
C VAL A 142 2.21 -38.69 9.53
N ASN A 143 2.38 -39.52 8.51
CA ASN A 143 2.65 -40.94 8.68
C ASN A 143 3.99 -41.31 7.99
N GLU A 144 4.40 -42.57 8.10
CA GLU A 144 5.72 -43.03 7.65
C GLU A 144 5.97 -42.85 6.14
N GLU A 145 4.94 -42.64 5.31
CA GLU A 145 5.07 -42.54 3.85
C GLU A 145 4.42 -41.29 3.24
N ASN A 146 3.57 -40.57 3.98
CA ASN A 146 2.81 -39.43 3.48
C ASN A 146 2.60 -38.37 4.57
N PHE A 147 2.32 -37.14 4.13
CA PHE A 147 1.84 -36.08 5.01
C PHE A 147 0.54 -35.49 4.45
N ALA A 148 -0.27 -34.92 5.35
CA ALA A 148 -1.49 -34.21 5.03
C ALA A 148 -1.65 -33.00 5.98
N ALA A 149 -1.85 -31.82 5.40
CA ALA A 149 -2.25 -30.62 6.10
C ALA A 149 -3.72 -30.35 5.80
N HIS A 150 -4.55 -30.25 6.83
CA HIS A 150 -5.97 -29.92 6.74
C HIS A 150 -6.18 -28.53 7.34
N PHE A 151 -6.92 -27.67 6.64
CA PHE A 151 -7.14 -26.29 7.06
C PHE A 151 -8.58 -25.90 6.75
N GLY A 152 -9.46 -26.19 7.71
CA GLY A 152 -10.91 -26.14 7.52
C GLY A 152 -11.40 -27.16 6.49
N GLU A 153 -12.09 -26.70 5.44
CA GLU A 153 -12.59 -27.57 4.35
C GLU A 153 -11.56 -27.80 3.24
N SER A 154 -10.35 -27.27 3.40
CA SER A 154 -9.26 -27.37 2.43
C SER A 154 -8.17 -28.31 2.95
N ARG A 155 -7.40 -28.91 2.04
CA ARG A 155 -6.31 -29.83 2.40
C ARG A 155 -5.19 -29.86 1.36
N PHE A 156 -3.99 -30.14 1.83
CA PHE A 156 -2.81 -30.40 1.03
C PHE A 156 -2.20 -31.72 1.49
N PHE A 157 -2.06 -32.70 0.61
CA PHE A 157 -1.56 -34.03 1.00
C PHE A 157 -0.81 -34.71 -0.13
N LYS A 158 0.05 -35.66 0.24
CA LYS A 158 0.71 -36.57 -0.71
C LYS A 158 0.03 -37.92 -0.68
N LYS A 159 -0.26 -38.50 -1.85
CA LYS A 159 -0.84 -39.83 -1.96
C LYS A 159 -0.38 -40.52 -3.24
N ASP A 160 0.13 -41.76 -3.12
CA ASP A 160 0.58 -42.58 -4.25
C ASP A 160 1.60 -41.84 -5.16
N GLY A 161 2.42 -40.97 -4.58
CA GLY A 161 3.41 -40.15 -5.30
C GLY A 161 2.86 -38.87 -5.95
N LEU A 162 1.56 -38.62 -5.87
CA LEU A 162 0.90 -37.38 -6.32
C LEU A 162 0.79 -36.39 -5.16
N TYR A 163 0.99 -35.11 -5.45
CA TYR A 163 0.67 -34.03 -4.52
C TYR A 163 -0.71 -33.47 -4.85
N CYS A 164 -1.60 -33.47 -3.87
CA CYS A 164 -2.97 -33.05 -4.02
C CYS A 164 -3.22 -31.77 -3.21
N ILE A 165 -3.69 -30.73 -3.89
CA ILE A 165 -4.09 -29.46 -3.27
C ILE A 165 -5.58 -29.28 -3.52
N GLU A 166 -6.36 -29.25 -2.44
CA GLU A 166 -7.79 -29.03 -2.47
C GLU A 166 -8.11 -27.77 -1.66
N ILE A 167 -8.59 -26.73 -2.34
CA ILE A 167 -9.00 -25.48 -1.70
C ILE A 167 -10.51 -25.33 -1.86
N ASN A 168 -11.15 -25.16 -0.73
CA ASN A 168 -12.55 -24.77 -0.61
C ASN A 168 -12.60 -23.54 0.30
N HIS A 169 -12.60 -22.36 -0.33
CA HIS A 169 -12.57 -21.09 0.36
C HIS A 169 -13.35 -20.04 -0.42
N ASP A 170 -14.21 -19.28 0.28
CA ASP A 170 -15.19 -18.36 -0.30
C ASP A 170 -16.07 -19.05 -1.38
N SER A 171 -15.94 -18.62 -2.64
CA SER A 171 -16.68 -19.15 -3.80
C SER A 171 -15.78 -19.92 -4.77
N GLN A 172 -14.52 -20.16 -4.41
CA GLN A 172 -13.55 -20.85 -5.24
C GLN A 172 -13.35 -22.29 -4.73
N VAL A 173 -13.66 -23.26 -5.60
CA VAL A 173 -13.40 -24.68 -5.34
C VAL A 173 -12.34 -25.16 -6.33
N LEU A 174 -11.17 -25.50 -5.80
CA LEU A 174 -9.99 -25.91 -6.56
C LEU A 174 -9.59 -27.32 -6.11
N ASN A 175 -9.23 -28.17 -7.07
CA ASN A 175 -8.58 -29.44 -6.82
C ASN A 175 -7.48 -29.62 -7.86
N PHE A 176 -6.24 -29.77 -7.40
CA PHE A 176 -5.08 -30.00 -8.25
C PHE A 176 -4.34 -31.26 -7.82
N GLU A 177 -3.98 -32.07 -8.80
CA GLU A 177 -3.12 -33.24 -8.68
C GLU A 177 -1.82 -32.95 -9.47
N PHE A 178 -0.71 -32.82 -8.76
CA PHE A 178 0.62 -32.64 -9.32
C PHE A 178 1.34 -33.98 -9.38
N CYS A 179 1.71 -34.39 -10.58
CA CYS A 179 2.59 -35.52 -10.84
C CYS A 179 3.99 -35.00 -11.14
N MET A 180 4.89 -35.10 -10.16
CA MET A 180 6.26 -34.57 -10.21
C MET A 180 7.27 -35.72 -10.37
N ASP A 181 7.31 -36.30 -11.57
CA ASP A 181 8.09 -37.51 -11.93
C ASP A 181 9.48 -37.21 -12.50
N LYS A 182 9.78 -35.95 -12.83
CA LYS A 182 11.10 -35.53 -13.28
C LYS A 182 12.15 -35.63 -12.17
N LYS A 183 13.42 -35.67 -12.59
CA LYS A 183 14.58 -35.72 -11.71
C LYS A 183 14.58 -34.53 -10.72
N THR A 184 14.79 -34.83 -9.46
CA THR A 184 15.00 -33.83 -8.40
C THR A 184 16.34 -33.13 -8.59
N ILE A 185 16.33 -31.81 -8.42
CA ILE A 185 17.51 -30.97 -8.59
C ILE A 185 17.80 -30.26 -7.28
N ARG A 186 19.05 -30.40 -6.82
CA ARG A 186 19.56 -29.64 -5.68
C ARG A 186 19.82 -28.20 -6.12
N HIS A 187 19.26 -27.23 -5.41
CA HIS A 187 19.60 -25.82 -5.61
C HIS A 187 20.96 -25.50 -4.97
N GLY A 188 21.46 -24.29 -5.18
CA GLY A 188 22.64 -23.79 -4.47
C GLY A 188 23.90 -24.59 -4.73
N GLN A 189 24.81 -24.59 -3.76
CA GLN A 189 25.96 -25.47 -3.75
C GLN A 189 25.58 -26.80 -3.06
N GLU A 190 25.24 -27.81 -3.84
CA GLU A 190 24.90 -29.18 -3.37
C GLU A 190 23.63 -29.27 -2.50
N GLY A 191 22.66 -28.39 -2.76
CA GLY A 191 21.40 -28.28 -2.03
C GLY A 191 21.44 -27.18 -0.99
N ILE A 192 22.59 -26.54 -0.77
CA ILE A 192 22.76 -25.54 0.29
C ILE A 192 22.65 -24.15 -0.31
N THR A 193 21.70 -23.36 0.18
CA THR A 193 21.47 -21.96 -0.19
C THR A 193 21.66 -21.04 1.00
N LEU A 194 22.05 -19.79 0.74
CA LEU A 194 22.13 -18.74 1.75
C LEU A 194 20.79 -17.99 1.89
N PHE A 195 19.67 -18.72 1.82
CA PHE A 195 18.34 -18.21 2.15
C PHE A 195 18.25 -17.97 3.66
N GLY A 196 18.83 -16.86 4.12
CA GLY A 196 18.87 -16.58 5.54
C GLY A 196 19.79 -15.43 5.89
N GLY A 197 19.21 -14.40 6.50
CA GLY A 197 19.97 -13.35 7.15
C GLY A 197 21.04 -13.93 8.06
N TYR A 198 22.22 -13.31 8.01
CA TYR A 198 23.35 -13.67 8.86
C TYR A 198 23.07 -13.20 10.29
N ASP A 199 22.31 -14.03 11.00
CA ASP A 199 22.64 -14.62 12.28
C ASP A 199 21.46 -15.57 12.64
N ASN A 200 21.69 -16.88 12.47
CA ASN A 200 20.94 -18.05 13.02
C ASN A 200 19.94 -18.83 12.14
N VAL A 201 19.93 -18.60 10.83
CA VAL A 201 19.52 -19.61 9.84
C VAL A 201 20.53 -19.49 8.71
N ASP A 202 21.75 -20.00 8.92
CA ASP A 202 22.85 -19.65 8.02
C ASP A 202 22.76 -20.42 6.70
N ARG A 203 22.00 -21.52 6.67
CA ARG A 203 21.82 -22.39 5.50
C ARG A 203 20.45 -23.04 5.47
N MET A 204 19.86 -23.05 4.30
CA MET A 204 18.71 -23.87 3.98
C MET A 204 19.16 -25.03 3.10
N PHE A 205 18.46 -26.16 3.19
CA PHE A 205 18.53 -27.20 2.18
C PHE A 205 17.35 -27.04 1.23
N TYR A 206 17.66 -26.82 -0.05
CA TYR A 206 16.70 -26.54 -1.10
C TYR A 206 16.87 -27.53 -2.25
N TYR A 207 15.79 -28.21 -2.61
CA TYR A 207 15.66 -28.91 -3.87
C TYR A 207 14.34 -28.62 -4.56
N PHE A 208 14.30 -28.90 -5.85
CA PHE A 208 13.13 -28.63 -6.68
C PHE A 208 12.94 -29.68 -7.77
N ILE A 209 11.73 -29.73 -8.32
CA ILE A 209 11.38 -30.47 -9.51
C ILE A 209 10.84 -29.44 -10.53
N PRO A 210 11.62 -29.12 -11.58
CA PRO A 210 11.38 -27.94 -12.40
C PRO A 210 10.19 -28.06 -13.36
N GLN A 211 9.67 -29.28 -13.54
CA GLN A 211 8.47 -29.50 -14.34
C GLN A 211 7.81 -30.83 -13.97
N GLY A 212 6.49 -30.81 -13.82
CA GLY A 212 5.63 -31.99 -13.75
C GLY A 212 4.30 -31.72 -14.47
N SER A 213 3.42 -32.72 -14.50
CA SER A 213 2.07 -32.55 -15.07
C SER A 213 1.06 -32.24 -13.97
N VAL A 214 0.10 -31.36 -14.28
CA VAL A 214 -0.98 -30.97 -13.36
C VAL A 214 -2.32 -31.26 -14.01
N LYS A 215 -3.21 -31.89 -13.25
CA LYS A 215 -4.62 -32.13 -13.64
C LYS A 215 -5.52 -31.76 -12.47
N GLY A 216 -6.81 -31.59 -12.75
CA GLY A 216 -7.79 -31.41 -11.69
C GLY A 216 -9.00 -30.61 -12.13
N ARG A 217 -9.53 -29.77 -11.23
CA ARG A 217 -10.70 -28.93 -11.48
C ARG A 217 -10.58 -27.52 -10.87
N LEU A 218 -11.10 -26.54 -11.60
CA LEU A 218 -11.37 -25.18 -11.13
C LEU A 218 -12.88 -24.91 -11.27
N ASN A 219 -13.59 -24.73 -10.15
CA ASN A 219 -15.04 -24.52 -10.10
C ASN A 219 -15.81 -25.56 -10.96
N ASN A 220 -15.51 -26.84 -10.72
CA ASN A 220 -16.02 -28.01 -11.43
C ASN A 220 -15.56 -28.18 -12.90
N LYS A 221 -14.85 -27.23 -13.49
CA LYS A 221 -14.32 -27.34 -14.86
C LYS A 221 -12.99 -28.08 -14.86
N GLU A 222 -12.80 -28.99 -15.80
CA GLU A 222 -11.57 -29.77 -15.91
C GLU A 222 -10.40 -28.91 -16.42
N ILE A 223 -9.24 -29.11 -15.81
CA ILE A 223 -8.01 -28.40 -16.17
C ILE A 223 -6.88 -29.37 -16.46
N GLU A 224 -5.90 -28.89 -17.22
CA GLU A 224 -4.60 -29.52 -17.36
C GLU A 224 -3.51 -28.46 -17.55
N GLY A 225 -2.30 -28.79 -17.14
CA GLY A 225 -1.18 -27.86 -17.17
C GLY A 225 0.14 -28.48 -16.78
N ILE A 226 1.11 -27.61 -16.55
CA ILE A 226 2.44 -27.94 -16.06
C ILE A 226 2.64 -27.34 -14.67
N GLY A 227 3.44 -28.00 -13.85
CA GLY A 227 3.69 -27.61 -12.46
C GLY A 227 5.17 -27.53 -12.14
N TRP A 228 5.48 -26.78 -11.10
CA TRP A 228 6.79 -26.65 -10.47
C TRP A 228 6.64 -27.00 -8.98
N TYR A 229 7.65 -27.64 -8.41
CA TYR A 229 7.66 -27.98 -6.98
C TYR A 229 9.01 -27.64 -6.35
N ASP A 230 8.95 -26.97 -5.21
CA ASP A 230 10.08 -26.61 -4.36
C ASP A 230 9.85 -27.13 -2.94
N HIS A 231 10.92 -27.60 -2.32
CA HIS A 231 10.93 -27.92 -0.90
C HIS A 231 12.22 -27.40 -0.26
N GLU A 232 12.05 -26.64 0.81
CA GLU A 232 13.17 -25.97 1.46
C GLU A 232 13.02 -25.97 2.98
N PHE A 233 14.11 -26.29 3.70
CA PHE A 233 14.11 -26.39 5.15
C PHE A 233 15.45 -26.01 5.78
N SER A 234 15.38 -25.44 6.98
CA SER A 234 16.54 -24.89 7.69
C SER A 234 17.47 -25.95 8.30
N LEU A 235 18.77 -25.61 8.36
CA LEU A 235 19.83 -26.50 8.82
C LEU A 235 20.45 -26.15 10.20
N ASP A 236 20.06 -25.08 10.89
CA ASP A 236 20.77 -24.63 12.10
C ASP A 236 19.98 -24.70 13.42
N ASN A 237 20.59 -25.36 14.41
CA ASN A 237 20.09 -25.58 15.79
C ASN A 237 20.51 -24.50 16.83
N LYS A 238 21.13 -23.36 16.45
CA LYS A 238 21.65 -22.37 17.44
C LYS A 238 20.61 -21.36 17.96
N GLU A 239 20.73 -21.01 19.25
CA GLU A 239 19.79 -20.26 20.12
C GLU A 239 19.71 -18.73 19.94
N SER A 240 20.15 -18.11 18.84
CA SER A 240 20.25 -16.64 18.79
C SER A 240 19.07 -15.90 18.08
N THR A 241 18.82 -14.67 18.54
CA THR A 241 17.52 -14.02 18.74
C THR A 241 17.16 -12.91 17.72
N LYS A 242 17.80 -12.85 16.55
CA LYS A 242 17.58 -11.76 15.56
C LYS A 242 17.57 -12.25 14.10
N ALA A 243 16.63 -13.13 13.75
CA ALA A 243 16.60 -13.81 12.45
C ALA A 243 15.63 -13.14 11.42
N ILE A 244 15.99 -13.21 10.12
CA ILE A 244 15.22 -12.87 8.90
C ILE A 244 15.17 -11.38 8.47
N GLY A 245 15.43 -10.43 9.38
CA GLY A 245 15.12 -9.00 9.13
C GLY A 245 15.87 -8.28 8.01
N ASP A 246 17.10 -8.67 7.67
CA ASP A 246 18.05 -7.81 6.92
C ASP A 246 18.46 -8.32 5.53
N LYS A 247 17.87 -9.41 5.01
CA LYS A 247 18.13 -9.90 3.63
C LYS A 247 16.86 -9.96 2.79
N GLY A 248 16.93 -9.49 1.56
CA GLY A 248 15.91 -9.68 0.53
C GLY A 248 16.38 -10.66 -0.53
N TRP A 249 15.46 -11.12 -1.36
CA TRP A 249 15.77 -11.99 -2.48
C TRP A 249 14.84 -11.73 -3.66
N ILE A 250 15.31 -12.16 -4.82
CA ILE A 250 14.51 -12.34 -6.02
C ILE A 250 14.73 -13.76 -6.54
N TRP A 251 13.65 -14.45 -6.88
CA TRP A 251 13.66 -15.83 -7.37
C TRP A 251 12.80 -15.94 -8.62
N PHE A 252 13.23 -16.75 -9.58
CA PHE A 252 12.53 -17.03 -10.82
C PHE A 252 12.49 -18.54 -11.06
N SER A 253 11.30 -19.08 -11.32
CA SER A 253 11.11 -20.36 -11.99
C SER A 253 10.73 -20.12 -13.45
N VAL A 254 11.41 -20.77 -14.39
CA VAL A 254 11.19 -20.59 -15.84
C VAL A 254 10.98 -21.94 -16.51
N GLN A 255 9.96 -22.03 -17.35
CA GLN A 255 9.66 -23.19 -18.21
C GLN A 255 9.56 -22.71 -19.67
N LEU A 256 10.54 -23.10 -20.49
CA LEU A 256 10.64 -22.72 -21.89
C LEU A 256 9.86 -23.68 -22.80
N GLU A 257 9.39 -23.17 -23.94
CA GLU A 257 8.64 -23.95 -24.94
C GLU A 257 9.47 -25.06 -25.60
N ASP A 258 10.80 -24.94 -25.61
CA ASP A 258 11.72 -25.95 -26.15
C ASP A 258 12.04 -27.09 -25.15
N GLY A 259 11.32 -27.14 -24.03
CA GLY A 259 11.47 -28.20 -23.03
C GLY A 259 12.60 -27.97 -22.02
N ARG A 260 13.31 -26.83 -22.08
CA ARG A 260 14.26 -26.42 -21.04
C ARG A 260 13.57 -25.73 -19.86
N GLN A 261 14.24 -25.75 -18.71
CA GLN A 261 13.80 -25.05 -17.51
C GLN A 261 14.96 -24.24 -16.90
N LEU A 262 14.64 -23.18 -16.16
CA LEU A 262 15.63 -22.46 -15.38
C LEU A 262 15.11 -22.19 -13.97
N SER A 263 16.01 -22.29 -12.99
CA SER A 263 15.82 -21.71 -11.65
C SER A 263 16.90 -20.66 -11.46
N ILE A 264 16.50 -19.43 -11.14
CA ILE A 264 17.41 -18.28 -10.98
C ILE A 264 17.07 -17.62 -9.65
N TYR A 265 18.06 -17.38 -8.79
CA TYR A 265 17.85 -16.54 -7.63
C TYR A 265 19.03 -15.62 -7.34
N GLN A 266 18.73 -14.54 -6.62
CA GLN A 266 19.71 -13.61 -6.10
C GLN A 266 19.29 -13.16 -4.70
N VAL A 267 20.23 -13.20 -3.76
CA VAL A 267 20.05 -12.72 -2.37
C VAL A 267 20.83 -11.43 -2.21
N PHE A 268 20.25 -10.45 -1.50
CA PHE A 268 20.86 -9.15 -1.25
C PHE A 268 20.63 -8.65 0.17
N ASN A 269 21.50 -7.74 0.62
CA ASN A 269 21.36 -7.03 1.88
C ASN A 269 20.24 -5.97 1.82
N LYS A 270 19.22 -6.05 2.69
CA LYS A 270 18.21 -4.99 2.82
C LYS A 270 18.90 -3.71 3.29
N GLY A 271 18.69 -2.61 2.58
CA GLY A 271 19.25 -1.30 2.90
C GLY A 271 20.50 -0.92 2.11
N THR A 272 21.42 -1.86 1.83
CA THR A 272 22.55 -1.59 0.92
C THR A 272 22.31 -2.07 -0.51
N ALA A 273 21.35 -2.98 -0.70
CA ALA A 273 21.09 -3.68 -1.97
C ALA A 273 22.31 -4.43 -2.52
N GLU A 274 23.31 -4.67 -1.67
CA GLU A 274 24.51 -5.43 -2.04
C GLU A 274 24.14 -6.89 -2.25
N VAL A 275 24.49 -7.42 -3.44
CA VAL A 275 24.29 -8.82 -3.80
C VAL A 275 25.25 -9.70 -3.00
N VAL A 276 24.67 -10.70 -2.34
CA VAL A 276 25.37 -11.67 -1.49
C VAL A 276 25.66 -12.95 -2.27
N GLU A 277 24.67 -13.40 -3.05
CA GLU A 277 24.72 -14.64 -3.82
C GLU A 277 23.84 -14.50 -5.06
N SER A 278 24.24 -15.13 -6.16
CA SER A 278 23.43 -15.25 -7.37
C SER A 278 23.73 -16.58 -8.04
N ILE A 279 22.70 -17.36 -8.31
CA ILE A 279 22.84 -18.65 -8.96
C ILE A 279 21.73 -18.81 -9.99
N ALA A 280 22.10 -19.28 -11.18
CA ALA A 280 21.17 -19.77 -12.18
C ALA A 280 21.49 -21.23 -12.52
N LYS A 281 20.46 -22.07 -12.65
CA LYS A 281 20.57 -23.42 -13.18
C LYS A 281 19.78 -23.51 -14.46
N VAL A 282 20.45 -23.84 -15.57
CA VAL A 282 19.81 -24.11 -16.86
C VAL A 282 19.72 -25.61 -17.03
N ILE A 283 18.49 -26.11 -17.18
CA ILE A 283 18.15 -27.53 -17.14
C ILE A 283 17.62 -27.94 -18.51
N ASP A 284 18.18 -29.00 -19.08
CA ASP A 284 17.73 -29.56 -20.35
C ASP A 284 16.51 -30.49 -20.20
N GLU A 285 15.93 -30.90 -21.32
CA GLU A 285 14.77 -31.79 -21.37
C GLU A 285 14.98 -33.15 -20.65
N THR A 286 16.23 -33.56 -20.49
CA THR A 286 16.62 -34.82 -19.83
C THR A 286 16.85 -34.67 -18.32
N GLY A 287 16.79 -33.44 -17.80
CA GLY A 287 17.06 -33.12 -16.39
C GLY A 287 18.54 -32.98 -16.05
N ASN A 288 19.44 -32.92 -17.04
CA ASN A 288 20.82 -32.49 -16.80
C ASN A 288 20.86 -30.97 -16.75
N TYR A 289 21.78 -30.41 -15.96
CA TYR A 289 21.84 -28.97 -15.76
C TYR A 289 23.26 -28.43 -15.72
N LYS A 290 23.41 -27.17 -16.10
CA LYS A 290 24.60 -26.34 -15.87
C LYS A 290 24.27 -25.27 -14.84
N THR A 291 25.19 -25.05 -13.90
CA THR A 291 25.07 -24.00 -12.88
C THR A 291 25.93 -22.81 -13.27
N TYR A 292 25.39 -21.61 -13.10
CA TYR A 292 26.05 -20.33 -13.32
C TYR A 292 26.05 -19.55 -12.01
N THR A 293 27.20 -18.99 -11.64
CA THR A 293 27.37 -18.20 -10.40
C THR A 293 27.74 -16.73 -10.67
N HIS A 294 27.91 -16.39 -11.95
CA HIS A 294 28.15 -15.04 -12.43
C HIS A 294 27.01 -14.67 -13.40
N LEU A 295 26.09 -13.86 -12.90
CA LEU A 295 24.96 -13.33 -13.65
C LEU A 295 24.62 -11.91 -13.20
N SER A 296 24.02 -11.14 -14.11
CA SER A 296 23.44 -9.83 -13.80
C SER A 296 21.93 -9.88 -13.92
N ILE A 297 21.21 -9.31 -12.96
CA ILE A 297 19.76 -9.09 -13.01
C ILE A 297 19.54 -7.58 -13.00
N GLU A 298 19.08 -7.03 -14.12
CA GLU A 298 18.79 -5.60 -14.28
C GLU A 298 17.27 -5.40 -14.33
N ALA A 299 16.74 -4.55 -13.45
CA ALA A 299 15.36 -4.09 -13.53
C ALA A 299 15.23 -3.05 -14.65
N LEU A 300 14.39 -3.34 -15.65
CA LEU A 300 14.14 -2.46 -16.79
C LEU A 300 12.95 -1.52 -16.56
N ASP A 301 12.02 -1.92 -15.69
CA ASP A 301 10.82 -1.15 -15.35
C ASP A 301 10.30 -1.52 -13.96
N THR A 302 9.55 -0.62 -13.34
CA THR A 302 9.00 -0.80 -11.98
C THR A 302 7.55 -0.37 -11.88
N TRP A 303 6.80 -1.03 -11.01
CA TRP A 303 5.44 -0.67 -10.64
C TRP A 303 5.33 -0.42 -9.14
N GLN A 304 4.64 0.66 -8.77
CA GLN A 304 4.32 0.97 -7.37
C GLN A 304 2.87 0.57 -7.07
N SER A 305 2.68 -0.25 -6.05
CA SER A 305 1.36 -0.66 -5.55
C SER A 305 0.57 0.52 -4.98
N ASN A 306 -0.68 0.67 -5.37
CA ASN A 306 -1.65 1.58 -4.73
C ASN A 306 -2.18 1.00 -3.41
N ARG A 307 -1.90 -0.26 -3.07
CA ARG A 307 -2.41 -0.87 -1.85
C ARG A 307 -1.47 -0.69 -0.67
N THR A 308 -0.17 -0.85 -0.91
CA THR A 308 0.88 -0.81 0.11
C THR A 308 1.91 0.29 -0.11
N LEU A 309 1.91 0.92 -1.30
CA LEU A 309 2.92 1.86 -1.80
C LEU A 309 4.32 1.26 -2.02
N ASN A 310 4.45 -0.07 -1.93
CA ASN A 310 5.67 -0.79 -2.28
C ASN A 310 5.95 -0.69 -3.78
N THR A 311 7.23 -0.53 -4.15
CA THR A 311 7.67 -0.48 -5.56
C THR A 311 8.44 -1.74 -5.95
N TYR A 312 7.93 -2.48 -6.93
CA TYR A 312 8.51 -3.73 -7.41
C TYR A 312 9.03 -3.57 -8.83
N PRO A 313 10.18 -4.18 -9.19
CA PRO A 313 10.49 -4.35 -10.60
C PRO A 313 9.45 -5.28 -11.24
N VAL A 314 9.09 -5.01 -12.49
CA VAL A 314 8.11 -5.79 -13.27
C VAL A 314 8.63 -6.19 -14.65
N LYS A 315 9.82 -5.69 -15.02
CA LYS A 315 10.55 -6.10 -16.21
C LYS A 315 12.02 -6.26 -15.87
N TRP A 316 12.65 -7.29 -16.43
CA TRP A 316 14.05 -7.62 -16.15
C TRP A 316 14.80 -8.01 -17.41
N GLN A 317 16.09 -7.69 -17.43
CA GLN A 317 17.07 -8.37 -18.26
C GLN A 317 17.99 -9.20 -17.37
N ILE A 318 18.14 -10.48 -17.68
CA ILE A 318 19.11 -11.36 -17.02
C ILE A 318 20.16 -11.80 -18.04
N LYS A 319 21.45 -11.68 -17.68
CA LYS A 319 22.57 -12.16 -18.50
C LYS A 319 23.37 -13.20 -17.73
N LEU A 320 23.72 -14.28 -18.40
CA LEU A 320 24.53 -15.36 -17.84
C LEU A 320 25.96 -15.22 -18.40
N ASP A 321 26.93 -14.79 -17.59
CA ASP A 321 28.24 -14.31 -18.11
C ASP A 321 29.08 -15.39 -18.83
N GLU A 322 28.81 -16.66 -18.54
CA GLU A 322 29.57 -17.80 -19.06
C GLU A 322 28.98 -18.40 -20.35
N CYS A 323 27.92 -17.80 -20.91
CA CYS A 323 27.35 -18.15 -22.21
C CYS A 323 26.75 -16.92 -22.91
N ASP A 324 26.54 -17.00 -24.23
CA ASP A 324 25.82 -15.96 -24.98
C ASP A 324 24.31 -16.10 -24.76
N ALA A 325 23.87 -16.21 -23.50
CA ALA A 325 22.47 -16.37 -23.12
C ALA A 325 21.95 -15.16 -22.33
N GLU A 326 20.79 -14.65 -22.76
CA GLU A 326 20.09 -13.55 -22.12
C GLU A 326 18.61 -13.87 -21.99
N LEU A 327 17.99 -13.44 -20.88
CA LEU A 327 16.56 -13.49 -20.67
C LEU A 327 16.00 -12.07 -20.63
N TYR A 328 14.91 -11.86 -21.35
CA TYR A 328 14.04 -10.71 -21.17
C TYR A 328 12.76 -11.20 -20.51
N ILE A 329 12.48 -10.71 -19.31
CA ILE A 329 11.37 -11.16 -18.47
C ILE A 329 10.43 -9.98 -18.24
N GLU A 330 9.13 -10.22 -18.32
CA GLU A 330 8.08 -9.22 -18.04
C GLU A 330 6.94 -9.88 -17.26
N ALA A 331 6.47 -9.22 -16.21
CA ALA A 331 5.26 -9.62 -15.49
C ALA A 331 4.07 -9.67 -16.46
N LEU A 332 3.23 -10.70 -16.35
CA LEU A 332 2.03 -10.83 -17.19
C LEU A 332 1.13 -9.58 -17.11
N PHE A 333 1.07 -8.99 -15.92
CA PHE A 333 0.61 -7.65 -15.62
C PHE A 333 1.21 -7.21 -14.28
N ASP A 334 1.26 -5.90 -14.03
CA ASP A 334 2.06 -5.38 -12.93
C ASP A 334 1.50 -5.72 -11.54
N ASN A 335 0.18 -5.62 -11.36
CA ASN A 335 -0.52 -5.77 -10.07
C ASN A 335 -0.62 -7.24 -9.61
N GLN A 336 0.49 -7.80 -9.14
CA GLN A 336 0.58 -9.17 -8.63
C GLN A 336 1.19 -9.22 -7.21
N GLU A 337 1.00 -8.15 -6.42
CA GLU A 337 1.40 -8.12 -5.02
C GLU A 337 0.51 -9.03 -4.15
N VAL A 338 1.16 -9.84 -3.30
CA VAL A 338 0.51 -10.60 -2.23
C VAL A 338 0.54 -9.78 -0.96
N ILE A 339 -0.64 -9.55 -0.38
CA ILE A 339 -0.82 -8.80 0.86
C ILE A 339 -1.14 -9.78 1.96
N THR A 340 -0.30 -9.78 2.98
CA THR A 340 -0.46 -10.64 4.16
C THR A 340 0.28 -10.02 5.31
N ILE A 341 -0.32 -10.06 6.50
CA ILE A 341 0.33 -9.50 7.68
C ILE A 341 1.57 -10.33 8.10
N LEU A 342 1.68 -11.59 7.67
CA LEU A 342 2.76 -12.52 8.03
C LEU A 342 4.14 -12.09 7.54
N THR A 343 4.24 -11.65 6.29
CA THR A 343 5.50 -11.42 5.59
C THR A 343 5.70 -9.92 5.35
N ALA A 344 5.88 -9.17 6.43
CA ALA A 344 6.13 -7.73 6.38
C ALA A 344 5.06 -6.92 5.61
N PHE A 345 3.80 -7.33 5.74
CA PHE A 345 2.59 -6.75 5.13
C PHE A 345 2.38 -7.06 3.65
N ALA A 346 3.45 -7.25 2.86
CA ALA A 346 3.33 -7.69 1.47
C ALA A 346 4.67 -8.13 0.86
N PHE A 347 4.56 -8.89 -0.24
CA PHE A 347 5.66 -9.29 -1.12
C PHE A 347 5.13 -9.45 -2.57
N TYR A 348 6.02 -9.58 -3.55
CA TYR A 348 5.62 -9.78 -4.93
C TYR A 348 5.72 -11.26 -5.30
N GLU A 349 4.62 -11.84 -5.80
CA GLU A 349 4.57 -13.21 -6.30
C GLU A 349 3.70 -13.21 -7.55
N GLY A 350 4.33 -13.28 -8.72
CA GLY A 350 3.68 -12.97 -9.98
C GLY A 350 4.09 -13.86 -11.14
N VAL A 351 3.13 -14.05 -12.05
CA VAL A 351 3.35 -14.75 -13.33
C VAL A 351 4.15 -13.86 -14.26
N ILE A 352 5.12 -14.46 -14.95
CA ILE A 352 6.02 -13.80 -15.89
C ILE A 352 6.00 -14.48 -17.26
N ASN A 353 6.22 -13.67 -18.30
CA ASN A 353 6.56 -14.13 -19.64
C ASN A 353 8.07 -13.98 -19.86
N ILE A 354 8.67 -14.94 -20.54
CA ILE A 354 10.12 -14.99 -20.77
C ILE A 354 10.39 -15.05 -22.26
N ARG A 355 11.36 -14.26 -22.72
CA ARG A 355 12.08 -14.48 -23.97
C ARG A 355 13.52 -14.81 -23.66
N TYR A 356 13.89 -16.08 -23.87
CA TYR A 356 15.24 -16.59 -23.72
C TYR A 356 15.95 -16.52 -25.07
N ARG A 357 17.11 -15.86 -25.13
CA ARG A 357 17.94 -15.76 -26.31
C ARG A 357 19.28 -16.42 -26.04
N GLU A 358 19.69 -17.35 -26.89
CA GLU A 358 21.01 -17.97 -26.81
C GLU A 358 21.56 -18.26 -28.21
N ASN A 359 22.80 -17.84 -28.49
CA ASN A 359 23.45 -18.03 -29.80
C ASN A 359 22.56 -17.56 -30.97
N MET A 360 21.96 -16.37 -30.84
CA MET A 360 21.01 -15.78 -31.82
C MET A 360 19.69 -16.53 -32.04
N LYS A 361 19.39 -17.58 -31.25
CA LYS A 361 18.08 -18.24 -31.27
C LYS A 361 17.25 -17.74 -30.10
N GLU A 362 15.97 -17.50 -30.36
CA GLU A 362 15.00 -17.08 -29.34
C GLU A 362 14.01 -18.20 -29.04
N THR A 363 13.58 -18.29 -27.79
CA THR A 363 12.59 -19.23 -27.29
C THR A 363 11.73 -18.52 -26.24
N GLU A 364 10.42 -18.70 -26.33
CA GLU A 364 9.49 -18.14 -25.36
C GLU A 364 9.27 -19.10 -24.18
N GLY A 365 8.73 -18.57 -23.09
CA GLY A 365 8.40 -19.37 -21.93
C GLY A 365 7.56 -18.62 -20.92
N VAL A 366 7.16 -19.35 -19.88
CA VAL A 366 6.37 -18.85 -18.75
C VAL A 366 7.06 -19.18 -17.45
N GLY A 367 6.66 -18.49 -16.39
CA GLY A 367 7.25 -18.70 -15.08
C GLY A 367 6.58 -17.92 -13.98
N PHE A 368 7.24 -17.95 -12.82
CA PHE A 368 6.91 -17.14 -11.65
C PHE A 368 8.15 -16.35 -11.22
N VAL A 369 7.89 -15.19 -10.62
CA VAL A 369 8.89 -14.40 -9.89
C VAL A 369 8.41 -14.15 -8.46
N GLU A 370 9.29 -14.39 -7.50
CA GLU A 370 9.11 -13.99 -6.10
C GLU A 370 10.09 -12.86 -5.77
N ILE A 371 9.62 -11.82 -5.09
CA ILE A 371 10.46 -10.70 -4.63
C ILE A 371 10.12 -10.36 -3.18
N TYR A 372 11.12 -10.45 -2.32
CA TYR A 372 11.00 -10.14 -0.90
C TYR A 372 12.09 -9.15 -0.44
N GLY A 373 11.76 -8.27 0.51
CA GLY A 373 12.74 -7.46 1.22
C GLY A 373 13.00 -6.02 0.73
N ASN A 374 12.45 -5.59 -0.42
CA ASN A 374 12.77 -4.25 -0.95
C ASN A 374 11.96 -3.09 -0.32
N ASN A 375 10.76 -3.31 0.26
CA ASN A 375 9.86 -2.20 0.62
C ASN A 375 9.18 -2.30 2.01
N GLU A 376 9.57 -3.24 2.85
CA GLU A 376 8.90 -3.64 4.11
C GLU A 376 8.71 -2.55 5.19
N LYS A 377 9.27 -1.34 5.01
CA LYS A 377 9.28 -0.27 6.01
C LYS A 377 8.27 0.83 5.77
N ILE A 378 7.57 0.86 4.64
CA ILE A 378 6.68 1.97 4.29
C ILE A 378 5.56 2.10 5.33
N LEU A 379 4.84 1.02 5.62
CA LEU A 379 3.78 0.99 6.63
C LEU A 379 4.28 1.06 8.08
N ARG A 380 5.60 1.01 8.28
CA ARG A 380 6.27 1.12 9.58
C ARG A 380 6.95 2.47 9.78
N SER A 381 6.67 3.47 8.93
CA SER A 381 7.20 4.82 9.08
C SER A 381 6.18 5.87 8.65
N LYS A 382 5.83 6.78 9.56
CA LYS A 382 4.89 7.88 9.28
C LYS A 382 5.38 8.76 8.11
N THR A 383 6.68 9.08 8.12
CA THR A 383 7.31 9.92 7.09
C THR A 383 7.36 9.22 5.75
N ARG A 384 7.84 7.98 5.70
CA ARG A 384 8.02 7.27 4.43
C ARG A 384 6.68 7.02 3.74
N LEU A 385 5.64 6.61 4.47
CA LEU A 385 4.31 6.39 3.91
C LEU A 385 3.79 7.58 3.11
N MET A 386 3.90 8.79 3.68
CA MET A 386 3.40 10.01 3.04
C MET A 386 4.31 10.50 1.92
N GLU A 387 5.62 10.23 1.99
CA GLU A 387 6.55 10.53 0.90
C GLU A 387 6.30 9.64 -0.32
N GLU A 388 6.07 8.35 -0.11
CA GLU A 388 5.72 7.41 -1.19
C GLU A 388 4.38 7.78 -1.82
N MET A 389 3.39 8.18 -1.00
CA MET A 389 2.11 8.68 -1.51
C MET A 389 2.28 9.97 -2.32
N ALA A 390 3.11 10.90 -1.86
CA ALA A 390 3.39 12.13 -2.60
C ALA A 390 4.06 11.83 -3.95
N GLY A 391 5.01 10.88 -3.97
CA GLY A 391 5.64 10.40 -5.20
C GLY A 391 4.63 9.81 -6.18
N LEU A 392 3.74 8.94 -5.70
CA LEU A 392 2.65 8.35 -6.49
C LEU A 392 1.77 9.43 -7.12
N VAL A 393 1.31 10.40 -6.33
CA VAL A 393 0.47 11.51 -6.83
C VAL A 393 1.20 12.31 -7.92
N VAL A 394 2.47 12.66 -7.70
CA VAL A 394 3.25 13.42 -8.69
C VAL A 394 3.45 12.62 -9.98
N ASN A 395 3.70 11.31 -9.88
CA ASN A 395 3.84 10.42 -11.03
C ASN A 395 2.54 10.38 -11.85
N GLU A 396 1.39 10.23 -11.19
CA GLU A 396 0.09 10.22 -11.87
C GLU A 396 -0.30 11.58 -12.44
N ILE A 397 0.09 12.69 -11.79
CA ILE A 397 -0.06 14.03 -12.37
C ILE A 397 0.72 14.13 -13.69
N ASN A 398 1.99 13.72 -13.68
CA ASN A 398 2.84 13.77 -14.87
C ASN A 398 2.33 12.86 -15.99
N ARG A 399 1.82 11.67 -15.63
CA ARG A 399 1.35 10.67 -16.58
C ARG A 399 0.00 11.01 -17.20
N TYR A 400 -0.96 11.47 -16.39
CA TYR A 400 -2.37 11.50 -16.79
C TYR A 400 -2.99 12.91 -16.85
N TYR A 401 -2.52 13.84 -16.01
CA TYR A 401 -3.15 15.15 -15.85
C TYR A 401 -2.37 16.27 -16.56
N LEU A 402 -1.15 16.55 -16.12
CA LEU A 402 -0.36 17.70 -16.53
C LEU A 402 1.09 17.26 -16.80
N PRO A 403 1.39 16.72 -18.00
CA PRO A 403 2.75 16.31 -18.34
C PRO A 403 3.72 17.49 -18.34
N GLU A 404 5.02 17.20 -18.35
CA GLU A 404 6.06 18.21 -18.21
C GLU A 404 6.28 19.06 -19.46
N ARG A 405 6.11 18.46 -20.64
CA ARG A 405 6.45 19.14 -21.91
C ARG A 405 5.19 19.66 -22.56
N ALA A 406 5.25 20.92 -22.99
CA ALA A 406 4.17 21.57 -23.74
C ALA A 406 3.77 20.83 -25.03
N SER A 407 4.71 20.11 -25.66
CA SER A 407 4.44 19.23 -26.81
C SER A 407 3.40 18.14 -26.50
N ASP A 408 3.31 17.74 -25.24
CA ASP A 408 2.48 16.62 -24.78
C ASP A 408 1.09 17.11 -24.31
N ILE A 409 0.86 18.43 -24.39
CA ILE A 409 -0.28 19.12 -23.74
C ILE A 409 -1.26 19.68 -24.74
N GLY A 410 -0.74 20.14 -25.89
CA GLY A 410 -1.53 20.78 -26.96
C GLY A 410 -2.67 19.91 -27.50
N MET A 411 -2.65 18.60 -27.27
CA MET A 411 -3.71 17.66 -27.68
C MET A 411 -4.46 17.00 -26.49
N THR A 412 -4.05 17.21 -25.23
CA THR A 412 -4.58 16.44 -24.09
C THR A 412 -5.55 17.21 -23.19
N LEU A 413 -5.47 18.55 -23.11
CA LEU A 413 -6.45 19.37 -22.37
C LEU A 413 -7.81 19.44 -23.08
N VAL A 414 -7.78 19.49 -24.40
CA VAL A 414 -8.96 19.55 -25.26
C VAL A 414 -8.98 18.26 -26.07
N ARG A 415 -9.72 17.27 -25.57
CA ARG A 415 -9.81 15.92 -26.17
C ARG A 415 -10.80 15.85 -27.32
N ASP A 416 -11.69 16.83 -27.44
CA ASP A 416 -12.67 16.88 -28.52
C ASP A 416 -11.97 17.25 -29.84
N GLU A 417 -12.08 16.38 -30.84
CA GLU A 417 -11.43 16.56 -32.15
C GLU A 417 -11.88 17.82 -32.88
N GLN A 418 -13.13 18.26 -32.68
CA GLN A 418 -13.63 19.49 -33.30
C GLN A 418 -13.01 20.71 -32.63
N LEU A 419 -12.89 20.71 -31.29
CA LEU A 419 -12.22 21.77 -30.54
C LEU A 419 -10.71 21.80 -30.81
N GLN A 420 -10.06 20.65 -31.03
CA GLN A 420 -8.65 20.60 -31.44
C GLN A 420 -8.43 21.34 -32.77
N ARG A 421 -9.34 21.21 -33.73
CA ARG A 421 -9.27 21.94 -35.01
C ARG A 421 -9.38 23.46 -34.82
N ILE A 422 -10.14 23.91 -33.81
CA ILE A 422 -10.30 25.33 -33.47
C ILE A 422 -9.01 25.89 -32.85
N ILE A 423 -8.27 25.09 -32.09
CA ILE A 423 -7.05 25.51 -31.37
C ILE A 423 -5.81 25.52 -32.27
N ASN A 424 -5.87 24.98 -33.49
CA ASN A 424 -4.75 24.90 -34.45
C ASN A 424 -4.08 26.24 -34.84
N GLY A 425 -4.56 27.39 -34.35
CA GLY A 425 -3.91 28.71 -34.49
C GLY A 425 -3.19 29.23 -33.22
N VAL A 426 -3.27 28.52 -32.10
CA VAL A 426 -2.72 28.97 -30.81
C VAL A 426 -1.52 28.10 -30.42
N SER A 427 -0.44 28.73 -29.98
CA SER A 427 0.77 28.01 -29.53
C SER A 427 0.49 27.20 -28.26
N ALA A 428 0.67 25.88 -28.34
CA ALA A 428 0.55 24.97 -27.19
C ALA A 428 1.48 25.36 -26.03
N VAL A 429 2.68 25.86 -26.35
CA VAL A 429 3.64 26.37 -25.35
C VAL A 429 3.07 27.57 -24.60
N LYS A 430 2.44 28.51 -25.32
CA LYS A 430 1.83 29.69 -24.68
C LYS A 430 0.64 29.31 -23.80
N ILE A 431 -0.18 28.33 -24.21
CA ILE A 431 -1.28 27.80 -23.40
C ILE A 431 -0.74 27.14 -22.12
N TYR A 432 0.32 26.34 -22.27
CA TYR A 432 0.98 25.70 -21.14
C TYR A 432 1.47 26.73 -20.12
N ASP A 433 2.26 27.70 -20.57
CA ASP A 433 2.86 28.72 -19.70
C ASP A 433 1.81 29.60 -19.02
N ALA A 434 0.66 29.84 -19.66
CA ALA A 434 -0.37 30.74 -19.15
C ALA A 434 -1.36 30.07 -18.18
N GLY A 435 -1.57 28.74 -18.27
CA GLY A 435 -2.61 28.06 -17.48
C GLY A 435 -2.17 26.76 -16.81
N VAL A 436 -1.42 25.90 -17.52
CA VAL A 436 -1.02 24.59 -16.97
C VAL A 436 0.14 24.70 -16.01
N ASN A 437 1.19 25.42 -16.39
CA ASN A 437 2.41 25.53 -15.62
C ASN A 437 2.17 26.14 -14.21
N PRO A 438 1.35 27.20 -14.05
CA PRO A 438 1.00 27.73 -12.73
C PRO A 438 0.36 26.69 -11.79
N LEU A 439 -0.60 25.91 -12.29
CA LEU A 439 -1.25 24.84 -11.52
C LEU A 439 -0.27 23.69 -11.23
N ARG A 440 0.48 23.26 -12.25
CA ARG A 440 1.45 22.17 -12.13
C ARG A 440 2.53 22.52 -11.11
N ASP A 441 3.07 23.74 -11.15
CA ASP A 441 4.10 24.19 -10.20
C ASP A 441 3.60 24.08 -8.76
N MET A 442 2.34 24.43 -8.48
CA MET A 442 1.76 24.23 -7.14
C MET A 442 1.63 22.74 -6.77
N LEU A 443 1.13 21.93 -7.71
CA LEU A 443 0.85 20.51 -7.48
C LEU A 443 2.10 19.66 -7.20
N VAL A 444 3.22 19.96 -7.86
CA VAL A 444 4.46 19.19 -7.68
C VAL A 444 5.31 19.69 -6.50
N ARG A 445 4.88 20.74 -5.79
CA ARG A 445 5.52 21.14 -4.51
C ARG A 445 5.17 20.11 -3.44
N LYS A 446 6.18 19.71 -2.63
CA LYS A 446 6.01 18.78 -1.50
C LYS A 446 4.83 19.20 -0.60
N GLY A 447 3.77 18.39 -0.62
CA GLY A 447 2.58 18.53 0.21
C GLY A 447 2.55 17.52 1.36
N LYS A 448 1.41 17.41 2.04
CA LYS A 448 1.19 16.41 3.10
C LYS A 448 0.62 15.09 2.59
N SER A 449 0.00 15.08 1.39
CA SER A 449 -0.54 13.93 0.64
C SER A 449 -1.52 12.98 1.37
N TRP A 450 -1.88 13.27 2.62
CA TRP A 450 -2.78 12.44 3.42
C TRP A 450 -4.22 12.40 2.87
N ARG A 451 -4.67 13.43 2.15
CA ARG A 451 -6.01 13.46 1.54
C ARG A 451 -6.11 12.46 0.37
N SER A 452 -5.07 12.40 -0.46
CA SER A 452 -4.95 11.37 -1.49
C SER A 452 -4.86 9.98 -0.88
N PHE A 453 -4.04 9.81 0.18
CA PHE A 453 -3.97 8.55 0.91
C PHE A 453 -5.34 8.15 1.49
N PHE A 454 -6.09 9.09 2.06
CA PHE A 454 -7.44 8.86 2.59
C PHE A 454 -8.37 8.31 1.50
N CYS A 455 -8.43 8.96 0.34
CA CYS A 455 -9.25 8.51 -0.78
C CYS A 455 -8.90 7.08 -1.22
N LEU A 456 -7.60 6.82 -1.41
CA LEU A 456 -7.07 5.52 -1.82
C LEU A 456 -7.39 4.41 -0.81
N VAL A 457 -7.22 4.68 0.48
CA VAL A 457 -7.47 3.71 1.55
C VAL A 457 -8.96 3.37 1.66
N VAL A 458 -9.85 4.36 1.48
CA VAL A 458 -11.29 4.10 1.50
C VAL A 458 -11.69 3.11 0.40
N ILE A 459 -11.15 3.23 -0.82
CA ILE A 459 -11.45 2.33 -1.94
C ILE A 459 -11.20 0.87 -1.54
N ASN A 460 -10.04 0.58 -0.95
CA ASN A 460 -9.70 -0.78 -0.54
C ASN A 460 -10.46 -1.22 0.73
N ALA A 461 -10.66 -0.31 1.69
CA ALA A 461 -11.33 -0.63 2.97
C ALA A 461 -12.79 -1.07 2.77
N VAL A 462 -13.50 -0.52 1.78
CA VAL A 462 -14.87 -0.95 1.46
C VAL A 462 -14.93 -2.25 0.64
N GLY A 463 -13.79 -2.81 0.24
CA GLY A 463 -13.67 -4.05 -0.54
C GLY A 463 -13.34 -3.87 -2.02
N GLY A 464 -13.10 -2.64 -2.47
CA GLY A 464 -12.73 -2.32 -3.85
C GLY A 464 -11.26 -2.58 -4.18
N ASN A 465 -10.88 -2.29 -5.43
CA ASN A 465 -9.52 -2.44 -5.92
C ASN A 465 -8.94 -1.11 -6.40
N SER A 466 -8.16 -0.44 -5.54
CA SER A 466 -7.51 0.85 -5.87
C SER A 466 -6.57 0.82 -7.08
N GLU A 467 -6.11 -0.34 -7.54
CA GLU A 467 -5.29 -0.48 -8.74
C GLU A 467 -6.04 -0.16 -10.03
N GLN A 468 -7.36 -0.34 -10.01
CA GLN A 468 -8.25 0.03 -11.13
C GLN A 468 -8.63 1.51 -11.10
N CYS A 469 -8.25 2.25 -10.05
CA CYS A 469 -8.61 3.64 -9.81
C CYS A 469 -7.36 4.51 -9.55
N ARG A 470 -6.23 4.21 -10.19
CA ARG A 470 -4.91 4.78 -9.88
C ARG A 470 -4.85 6.30 -10.02
N GLU A 471 -5.61 6.87 -10.93
CA GLU A 471 -5.63 8.30 -11.23
C GLU A 471 -6.44 9.09 -10.18
N TRP A 472 -7.40 8.44 -9.51
CA TRP A 472 -8.39 9.11 -8.66
C TRP A 472 -7.84 9.82 -7.42
N PRO A 473 -6.85 9.27 -6.67
CA PRO A 473 -6.29 9.94 -5.50
C PRO A 473 -5.70 11.33 -5.81
N VAL A 474 -5.31 11.59 -7.06
CA VAL A 474 -4.77 12.88 -7.51
C VAL A 474 -5.80 14.00 -7.38
N ILE A 475 -7.10 13.69 -7.49
CA ILE A 475 -8.14 14.73 -7.45
C ILE A 475 -8.15 15.50 -6.12
N ALA A 476 -7.77 14.82 -5.03
CA ALA A 476 -7.65 15.43 -3.72
C ALA A 476 -6.63 16.58 -3.71
N GLU A 477 -5.46 16.37 -4.33
CA GLU A 477 -4.40 17.38 -4.41
C GLU A 477 -4.71 18.44 -5.47
N ILE A 478 -5.39 18.09 -6.57
CA ILE A 478 -5.88 19.08 -7.55
C ILE A 478 -6.85 20.05 -6.89
N LEU A 479 -7.88 19.55 -6.21
CA LEU A 479 -8.88 20.39 -5.56
C LEU A 479 -8.25 21.28 -4.48
N GLN A 480 -7.42 20.69 -3.61
CA GLN A 480 -6.72 21.42 -2.56
C GLN A 480 -5.71 22.45 -3.09
N SER A 481 -4.98 22.13 -4.16
CA SER A 481 -4.01 23.07 -4.74
C SER A 481 -4.71 24.22 -5.45
N SER A 482 -5.87 23.95 -6.07
CA SER A 482 -6.69 24.97 -6.71
C SER A 482 -7.21 25.98 -5.70
N THR A 483 -7.75 25.53 -4.56
CA THR A 483 -8.20 26.44 -3.49
C THR A 483 -7.05 27.24 -2.91
N LEU A 484 -5.88 26.61 -2.66
CA LEU A 484 -4.72 27.31 -2.11
C LEU A 484 -4.17 28.42 -3.02
N ILE A 485 -4.27 28.28 -4.35
CA ILE A 485 -3.87 29.35 -5.28
C ILE A 485 -4.78 30.58 -5.09
N PHE A 486 -6.08 30.37 -4.89
CA PHE A 486 -7.03 31.47 -4.64
C PHE A 486 -6.84 32.06 -3.24
N ASP A 487 -6.68 31.22 -2.22
CA ASP A 487 -6.38 31.65 -0.84
C ASP A 487 -5.11 32.52 -0.84
N ASP A 488 -4.03 32.06 -1.50
CA ASP A 488 -2.78 32.81 -1.58
C ASP A 488 -2.98 34.23 -2.16
N ILE A 489 -3.83 34.38 -3.19
CA ILE A 489 -4.14 35.69 -3.80
C ILE A 489 -4.97 36.54 -2.83
N GLN A 490 -6.00 35.97 -2.22
CA GLN A 490 -6.94 36.68 -1.35
C GLN A 490 -6.26 37.15 -0.05
N ASP A 491 -5.32 36.36 0.46
CA ASP A 491 -4.54 36.66 1.67
C ASP A 491 -3.27 37.48 1.37
N ASN A 492 -2.96 37.74 0.09
CA ASN A 492 -1.72 38.38 -0.36
C ASN A 492 -0.46 37.66 0.17
N SER A 493 -0.52 36.33 0.22
CA SER A 493 0.53 35.46 0.74
C SER A 493 1.78 35.51 -0.12
N LYS A 494 2.95 35.57 0.52
CA LYS A 494 4.25 35.61 -0.18
C LYS A 494 4.89 34.25 -0.42
N LEU A 495 4.64 33.28 0.46
CA LEU A 495 5.25 31.95 0.38
C LEU A 495 4.22 30.85 0.64
N ARG A 496 4.30 29.78 -0.15
CA ARG A 496 3.52 28.54 0.02
C ARG A 496 4.41 27.32 -0.21
N ARG A 497 4.40 26.39 0.75
CA ARG A 497 5.24 25.17 0.74
C ARG A 497 6.73 25.50 0.52
N GLY A 498 7.22 26.54 1.19
CA GLY A 498 8.62 26.98 1.14
C GLY A 498 9.05 27.73 -0.14
N LYS A 499 8.16 27.96 -1.10
CA LYS A 499 8.44 28.69 -2.36
C LYS A 499 7.54 29.91 -2.51
N PRO A 500 7.91 30.92 -3.33
CA PRO A 500 7.01 32.03 -3.67
C PRO A 500 5.65 31.53 -4.17
N THR A 501 4.58 32.22 -3.81
CA THR A 501 3.22 31.88 -4.25
C THR A 501 3.07 31.99 -5.76
N VAL A 502 2.08 31.29 -6.33
CA VAL A 502 1.89 31.21 -7.78
C VAL A 502 1.67 32.59 -8.40
N HIS A 503 0.93 33.49 -7.73
CA HIS A 503 0.68 34.83 -8.24
C HIS A 503 1.93 35.74 -8.19
N GLU A 504 2.84 35.53 -7.23
CA GLU A 504 4.13 36.25 -7.18
C GLU A 504 5.07 35.79 -8.32
N LEU A 505 5.02 34.50 -8.70
CA LEU A 505 5.88 33.95 -9.76
C LEU A 505 5.35 34.21 -11.17
N TYR A 506 4.05 34.01 -11.37
CA TYR A 506 3.43 33.98 -12.71
C TYR A 506 2.50 35.15 -12.98
N GLY A 507 2.25 36.01 -11.98
CA GLY A 507 1.26 37.08 -12.04
C GLY A 507 -0.17 36.59 -11.74
N MET A 508 -1.03 37.54 -11.39
CA MET A 508 -2.39 37.28 -10.91
C MET A 508 -3.26 36.56 -11.95
N ASP A 509 -3.26 37.04 -13.20
CA ASP A 509 -4.11 36.47 -14.27
C ASP A 509 -3.81 34.98 -14.52
N ARG A 510 -2.53 34.60 -14.53
CA ARG A 510 -2.10 33.22 -14.76
C ARG A 510 -2.38 32.34 -13.56
N ALA A 511 -2.23 32.87 -12.35
CA ALA A 511 -2.60 32.17 -11.13
C ALA A 511 -4.11 31.87 -11.09
N ILE A 512 -4.96 32.85 -11.42
CA ILE A 512 -6.41 32.67 -11.52
C ILE A 512 -6.76 31.57 -12.54
N ASN A 513 -6.17 31.62 -13.74
CA ASN A 513 -6.39 30.60 -14.77
C ASN A 513 -5.95 29.20 -14.31
N GLY A 514 -4.80 29.09 -13.64
CA GLY A 514 -4.30 27.83 -13.10
C GLY A 514 -5.22 27.24 -12.04
N GLY A 515 -5.69 28.06 -11.09
CA GLY A 515 -6.66 27.65 -10.07
C GLY A 515 -7.99 27.20 -10.69
N LEU A 516 -8.53 27.94 -11.67
CA LEU A 516 -9.77 27.58 -12.36
C LEU A 516 -9.62 26.27 -13.15
N LEU A 517 -8.51 26.10 -13.86
CA LEU A 517 -8.24 24.88 -14.62
C LEU A 517 -8.32 23.63 -13.73
N GLY A 518 -7.76 23.70 -12.52
CA GLY A 518 -7.73 22.57 -11.60
C GLY A 518 -9.12 22.06 -11.23
N TYR A 519 -10.08 22.95 -10.94
CA TYR A 519 -11.47 22.55 -10.68
C TYR A 519 -12.08 21.70 -11.79
N PHE A 520 -11.77 21.99 -13.06
CA PHE A 520 -12.37 21.32 -14.21
C PHE A 520 -11.60 20.08 -14.69
N LEU A 521 -10.39 19.82 -14.18
CA LEU A 521 -9.61 18.62 -14.53
C LEU A 521 -10.28 17.32 -14.09
N PHE A 522 -11.25 17.38 -13.16
CA PHE A 522 -12.07 16.24 -12.75
C PHE A 522 -12.68 15.49 -13.95
N ASN A 523 -13.12 16.20 -14.99
CA ASN A 523 -13.77 15.61 -16.15
C ASN A 523 -12.88 14.58 -16.89
N ARG A 524 -11.56 14.59 -16.67
CA ARG A 524 -10.65 13.59 -17.25
C ARG A 524 -10.87 12.18 -16.70
N LEU A 525 -11.37 12.07 -15.47
CA LEU A 525 -11.55 10.80 -14.77
C LEU A 525 -12.78 10.01 -15.23
N MET A 526 -13.73 10.67 -15.92
CA MET A 526 -15.05 10.10 -16.23
C MET A 526 -15.01 8.80 -17.06
N ASN A 527 -13.90 8.50 -17.73
CA ASN A 527 -13.72 7.30 -18.56
C ASN A 527 -12.61 6.36 -18.03
N THR A 528 -12.23 6.48 -16.76
CA THR A 528 -11.13 5.69 -16.15
C THR A 528 -11.62 4.58 -15.23
N THR A 529 -12.93 4.32 -15.21
CA THR A 529 -13.56 3.38 -14.28
C THR A 529 -14.59 2.52 -14.99
N ASP A 530 -14.97 1.41 -14.38
CA ASP A 530 -16.06 0.52 -14.80
C ASP A 530 -17.43 0.88 -14.19
N LEU A 531 -17.51 2.00 -13.46
CA LEU A 531 -18.74 2.51 -12.83
C LEU A 531 -19.87 2.75 -13.84
N THR A 532 -21.12 2.60 -13.37
CA THR A 532 -22.31 2.91 -14.18
C THR A 532 -22.47 4.43 -14.38
N PRO A 533 -23.22 4.88 -15.41
CA PRO A 533 -23.53 6.29 -15.61
C PRO A 533 -24.17 6.97 -14.39
N GLU A 534 -25.00 6.25 -13.63
CA GLU A 534 -25.64 6.76 -12.41
C GLU A 534 -24.62 6.99 -11.29
N GLN A 535 -23.66 6.07 -11.11
CA GLN A 535 -22.59 6.21 -10.14
C GLN A 535 -21.65 7.36 -10.51
N LEU A 536 -21.29 7.48 -11.80
CA LEU A 536 -20.50 8.60 -12.31
C LEU A 536 -21.21 9.94 -12.12
N LEU A 537 -22.52 10.02 -12.37
CA LEU A 537 -23.31 11.22 -12.11
C LEU A 537 -23.37 11.57 -10.62
N LYS A 538 -23.44 10.56 -9.74
CA LYS A 538 -23.38 10.76 -8.28
C LYS A 538 -22.04 11.38 -7.87
N ILE A 539 -20.92 10.82 -8.32
CA ILE A 539 -19.57 11.36 -8.08
C ILE A 539 -19.45 12.79 -8.63
N TYR A 540 -19.93 13.03 -9.86
CA TYR A 540 -19.90 14.36 -10.47
C TYR A 540 -20.61 15.40 -9.60
N LYS A 541 -21.83 15.09 -9.11
CA LYS A 541 -22.58 15.98 -8.22
C LYS A 541 -21.84 16.23 -6.92
N ILE A 542 -21.36 15.17 -6.26
CA ILE A 542 -20.59 15.28 -5.01
C ILE A 542 -19.39 16.22 -5.19
N TYR A 543 -18.62 16.05 -6.27
CA TYR A 543 -17.44 16.86 -6.53
C TYR A 543 -17.78 18.36 -6.71
N PHE A 544 -18.76 18.67 -7.57
CA PHE A 544 -19.10 20.08 -7.86
C PHE A 544 -19.87 20.76 -6.72
N ASP A 545 -20.74 20.05 -6.00
CA ASP A 545 -21.41 20.58 -4.81
C ASP A 545 -20.37 20.95 -3.73
N THR A 546 -19.31 20.16 -3.60
CA THR A 546 -18.21 20.43 -2.68
C THR A 546 -17.29 21.54 -3.15
N ALA A 547 -17.03 21.66 -4.46
CA ALA A 547 -16.32 22.82 -5.01
C ALA A 547 -17.06 24.14 -4.72
N VAL A 548 -18.39 24.16 -4.92
CA VAL A 548 -19.23 25.32 -4.57
C VAL A 548 -19.22 25.58 -3.06
N SER A 549 -19.38 24.53 -2.25
CA SER A 549 -19.37 24.65 -0.79
C SER A 549 -18.05 25.21 -0.26
N SER A 550 -16.92 24.83 -0.86
CA SER A 550 -15.60 25.36 -0.52
C SER A 550 -15.52 26.87 -0.76
N ILE A 551 -16.08 27.36 -1.87
CA ILE A 551 -16.16 28.79 -2.17
C ILE A 551 -17.08 29.50 -1.18
N VAL A 552 -18.22 28.91 -0.82
CA VAL A 552 -19.13 29.47 0.20
C VAL A 552 -18.41 29.59 1.55
N GLY A 553 -17.65 28.56 1.95
CA GLY A 553 -16.80 28.61 3.14
C GLY A 553 -15.77 29.74 3.07
N GLN A 554 -15.11 29.91 1.92
CA GLN A 554 -14.16 31.01 1.72
C GLN A 554 -14.82 32.40 1.78
N CYS A 555 -16.04 32.53 1.25
CA CYS A 555 -16.82 33.77 1.39
C CYS A 555 -17.13 34.08 2.86
N ALA A 556 -17.49 33.07 3.66
CA ALA A 556 -17.75 33.24 5.09
C ALA A 556 -16.47 33.63 5.86
N ASP A 557 -15.33 33.02 5.52
CA ASP A 557 -14.02 33.33 6.11
C ASP A 557 -13.62 34.79 5.84
N ILE A 558 -13.74 35.24 4.57
CA ILE A 558 -13.46 36.63 4.17
C ILE A 558 -14.43 37.63 4.81
N ALA A 559 -15.71 37.29 4.93
CA ALA A 559 -16.71 38.15 5.56
C ALA A 559 -16.39 38.40 7.04
N GLY A 560 -15.67 37.48 7.69
CA GLY A 560 -15.31 37.56 9.09
C GLY A 560 -16.49 37.32 10.04
N MET A 561 -16.19 37.31 11.34
CA MET A 561 -17.16 36.97 12.40
C MET A 561 -17.14 37.98 13.55
N GLN A 562 -16.73 39.23 13.28
CA GLN A 562 -16.49 40.25 14.31
C GLN A 562 -17.76 40.61 15.08
N ASP A 563 -18.91 40.64 14.41
CA ASP A 563 -20.21 40.91 15.04
C ASP A 563 -20.60 39.78 16.00
N LEU A 564 -20.39 38.52 15.60
CA LEU A 564 -20.64 37.35 16.44
C LEU A 564 -19.66 37.28 17.61
N LEU A 565 -18.40 37.67 17.40
CA LEU A 565 -17.42 37.76 18.49
C LEU A 565 -17.80 38.82 19.51
N LEU A 566 -18.26 39.99 19.07
CA LEU A 566 -18.71 41.05 19.98
C LEU A 566 -19.92 40.58 20.80
N GLN A 567 -20.91 39.96 20.14
CA GLN A 567 -22.06 39.37 20.84
C GLN A 567 -21.63 38.33 21.87
N ALA A 568 -20.68 37.45 21.51
CA ALA A 568 -20.17 36.43 22.41
C ALA A 568 -19.44 37.05 23.63
N VAL A 569 -18.65 38.10 23.40
CA VAL A 569 -17.95 38.85 24.46
C VAL A 569 -18.94 39.49 25.43
N ASP A 570 -19.95 40.18 24.90
CA ASP A 570 -20.95 40.89 25.69
C ASP A 570 -21.80 39.93 26.53
N GLN A 571 -22.16 38.76 25.97
CA GLN A 571 -23.01 37.77 26.62
C GLN A 571 -22.23 36.78 27.50
N GLY A 572 -20.94 36.56 27.22
CA GLY A 572 -20.15 35.49 27.82
C GLY A 572 -20.53 34.09 27.33
N ASP A 573 -21.19 34.00 26.18
CA ASP A 573 -21.64 32.76 25.54
C ASP A 573 -21.06 32.70 24.13
N ASN A 574 -20.47 31.57 23.75
CA ASN A 574 -19.83 31.38 22.46
C ASN A 574 -20.64 30.54 21.47
N THR A 575 -21.86 30.11 21.81
CA THR A 575 -22.64 29.12 21.05
C THR A 575 -22.77 29.46 19.56
N ASP A 576 -23.25 30.67 19.24
CA ASP A 576 -23.45 31.08 17.84
C ASP A 576 -22.12 31.33 17.10
N LEU A 577 -21.12 31.87 17.81
CA LEU A 577 -19.78 32.10 17.26
C LEU A 577 -19.11 30.77 16.89
N LEU A 578 -19.09 29.82 17.83
CA LEU A 578 -18.48 28.51 17.61
C LEU A 578 -19.18 27.77 16.46
N LYS A 579 -20.52 27.80 16.43
CA LYS A 579 -21.30 27.23 15.33
C LYS A 579 -20.94 27.83 13.97
N ALA A 580 -20.73 29.15 13.89
CA ALA A 580 -20.33 29.82 12.66
C ALA A 580 -18.90 29.44 12.21
N ILE A 581 -17.97 29.34 13.17
CA ILE A 581 -16.59 28.90 12.90
C ILE A 581 -16.59 27.45 12.39
N GLU A 582 -17.27 26.54 13.08
CA GLU A 582 -17.35 25.13 12.67
C GLU A 582 -18.06 24.95 11.32
N ALA A 583 -19.09 25.73 11.03
CA ALA A 583 -19.75 25.73 9.72
C ALA A 583 -18.76 26.16 8.61
N THR A 584 -17.97 27.20 8.86
CA THR A 584 -16.95 27.70 7.92
C THR A 584 -15.86 26.64 7.69
N HIS A 585 -15.36 26.02 8.76
CA HIS A 585 -14.39 24.92 8.70
C HIS A 585 -14.91 23.70 7.96
N ASN A 586 -16.17 23.33 8.18
CA ASN A 586 -16.81 22.25 7.45
C ASN A 586 -16.97 22.57 5.96
N LEU A 587 -17.42 23.77 5.61
CA LEU A 587 -17.57 24.18 4.21
C LEU A 587 -16.23 24.23 3.47
N LYS A 588 -15.19 24.78 4.10
CA LYS A 588 -13.86 24.95 3.50
C LYS A 588 -13.04 23.65 3.47
N THR A 589 -13.20 22.76 4.45
CA THR A 589 -12.32 21.58 4.61
C THR A 589 -13.07 20.29 4.89
N GLY A 590 -14.03 20.29 5.82
CA GLY A 590 -14.77 19.08 6.19
C GLY A 590 -15.45 18.39 5.01
N LEU A 591 -16.18 19.14 4.19
CA LEU A 591 -16.89 18.62 3.02
C LEU A 591 -15.93 18.13 1.93
N ASN A 592 -14.76 18.75 1.76
CA ASN A 592 -13.73 18.25 0.85
C ASN A 592 -13.30 16.82 1.22
N ILE A 593 -13.02 16.59 2.51
CA ILE A 593 -12.57 15.27 2.99
C ILE A 593 -13.73 14.27 2.94
N LYS A 594 -14.94 14.69 3.34
CA LYS A 594 -16.17 13.88 3.19
C LYS A 594 -16.38 13.42 1.76
N SER A 595 -16.30 14.32 0.79
CA SER A 595 -16.50 13.98 -0.62
C SER A 595 -15.43 13.04 -1.16
N LEU A 596 -14.17 13.21 -0.78
CA LEU A 596 -13.11 12.27 -1.17
C LEU A 596 -13.36 10.85 -0.61
N ALA A 597 -13.88 10.78 0.62
CA ALA A 597 -14.34 9.53 1.23
C ALA A 597 -15.51 8.90 0.48
N GLU A 598 -16.56 9.68 0.20
CA GLU A 598 -17.74 9.19 -0.51
C GLU A 598 -17.40 8.73 -1.93
N ILE A 599 -16.56 9.50 -2.64
CA ILE A 599 -16.06 9.14 -3.97
C ILE A 599 -15.24 7.86 -3.90
N GLY A 600 -14.29 7.76 -2.95
CA GLY A 600 -13.51 6.53 -2.73
C GLY A 600 -14.39 5.31 -2.43
N ALA A 601 -15.45 5.50 -1.64
CA ALA A 601 -16.39 4.44 -1.32
C ALA A 601 -17.20 3.99 -2.57
N ILE A 602 -17.65 4.94 -3.40
CA ILE A 602 -18.36 4.62 -4.66
C ILE A 602 -17.44 3.89 -5.63
N LEU A 603 -16.18 4.34 -5.78
CA LEU A 603 -15.16 3.66 -6.60
C LEU A 603 -14.88 2.24 -6.11
N GLY A 604 -14.95 2.02 -4.80
CA GLY A 604 -14.83 0.69 -4.21
C GLY A 604 -16.12 -0.13 -4.19
N HIS A 605 -17.16 0.29 -4.92
CA HIS A 605 -18.48 -0.36 -4.98
C HIS A 605 -19.15 -0.58 -3.62
N ALA A 606 -18.94 0.34 -2.68
CA ALA A 606 -19.50 0.28 -1.35
C ALA A 606 -21.04 0.34 -1.35
N SER A 607 -21.65 -0.25 -0.32
CA SER A 607 -23.08 -0.05 -0.03
C SER A 607 -23.38 1.40 0.36
N GLU A 608 -24.63 1.85 0.19
CA GLU A 608 -25.04 3.20 0.62
C GLU A 608 -24.81 3.46 2.12
N GLN A 609 -24.91 2.42 2.95
CA GLN A 609 -24.59 2.51 4.37
C GLN A 609 -23.09 2.82 4.58
N GLN A 610 -22.20 2.10 3.90
CA GLN A 610 -20.75 2.34 3.97
C GLN A 610 -20.40 3.74 3.46
N VAL A 611 -20.95 4.17 2.31
CA VAL A 611 -20.75 5.53 1.76
C VAL A 611 -21.11 6.59 2.80
N THR A 612 -22.29 6.45 3.42
CA THR A 612 -22.79 7.41 4.43
C THR A 612 -21.90 7.44 5.67
N GLN A 613 -21.55 6.29 6.24
CA GLN A 613 -20.77 6.24 7.49
C GLN A 613 -19.33 6.74 7.28
N VAL A 614 -18.68 6.32 6.19
CA VAL A 614 -17.33 6.79 5.87
C VAL A 614 -17.34 8.29 5.57
N GLY A 615 -18.38 8.80 4.90
CA GLY A 615 -18.57 10.23 4.69
C GLY A 615 -18.71 11.03 5.99
N HIS A 616 -19.50 10.55 6.95
CA HIS A 616 -19.64 11.19 8.28
C HIS A 616 -18.33 11.17 9.08
N TYR A 617 -17.63 10.04 9.08
CA TYR A 617 -16.31 9.95 9.70
C TYR A 617 -15.32 10.94 9.09
N ALA A 618 -15.27 11.01 7.75
CA ALA A 618 -14.40 11.92 7.02
C ALA A 618 -14.73 13.40 7.28
N LEU A 619 -16.01 13.75 7.44
CA LEU A 619 -16.44 15.09 7.87
C LEU A 619 -15.87 15.44 9.26
N ASN A 620 -16.00 14.53 10.22
CA ASN A 620 -15.46 14.70 11.57
C ASN A 620 -13.94 14.82 11.57
N VAL A 621 -13.23 14.00 10.77
CA VAL A 621 -11.77 14.10 10.59
C VAL A 621 -11.39 15.47 10.04
N GLY A 622 -12.16 16.00 9.08
CA GLY A 622 -11.90 17.33 8.52
C GLY A 622 -12.14 18.48 9.49
N LEU A 623 -13.19 18.40 10.33
CA LEU A 623 -13.40 19.38 11.39
C LEU A 623 -12.30 19.29 12.45
N ALA A 624 -11.94 18.08 12.86
CA ALA A 624 -10.87 17.84 13.83
C ALA A 624 -9.50 18.33 13.32
N TYR A 625 -9.24 18.17 12.01
CA TYR A 625 -8.06 18.74 11.37
C TYR A 625 -8.00 20.26 11.55
N GLN A 626 -9.13 20.97 11.38
CA GLN A 626 -9.19 22.43 11.56
C GLN A 626 -9.08 22.88 13.02
N TYR A 627 -9.62 22.12 13.97
CA TYR A 627 -9.35 22.32 15.39
C TYR A 627 -7.85 22.29 15.69
N MET A 628 -7.13 21.34 15.10
CA MET A 628 -5.69 21.20 15.30
C MET A 628 -4.88 22.27 14.55
N ASP A 629 -5.33 22.69 13.36
CA ASP A 629 -4.71 23.77 12.59
C ASP A 629 -4.80 25.11 13.34
N ASP A 630 -5.99 25.45 13.85
CA ASP A 630 -6.20 26.64 14.68
C ASP A 630 -5.38 26.59 15.99
N VAL A 631 -5.15 25.39 16.56
CA VAL A 631 -4.30 25.20 17.76
C VAL A 631 -2.81 25.43 17.47
N ARG A 632 -2.35 25.13 16.24
CA ARG A 632 -0.93 25.16 15.88
C ARG A 632 -0.29 26.53 16.12
N ALA A 633 -1.01 27.60 15.80
CA ALA A 633 -0.58 28.98 16.05
C ALA A 633 -0.23 29.24 17.54
N TYR A 634 -0.97 28.63 18.46
CA TYR A 634 -0.81 28.84 19.90
C TYR A 634 0.18 27.87 20.57
N ARG A 635 0.73 26.90 19.81
CA ARG A 635 1.71 25.90 20.28
C ARG A 635 3.14 26.14 19.76
N GLY A 636 3.46 27.38 19.41
CA GLY A 636 4.84 27.81 19.13
C GLY A 636 5.15 28.13 17.67
N ASP A 637 4.16 28.05 16.76
CA ASP A 637 4.30 28.58 15.40
C ASP A 637 4.03 30.09 15.39
N ALA A 638 5.06 30.87 15.71
CA ALA A 638 4.97 32.33 15.79
C ALA A 638 4.55 32.97 14.46
N ARG A 639 4.86 32.34 13.32
CA ARG A 639 4.48 32.84 12.00
C ARG A 639 2.98 32.63 11.77
N ALA A 640 2.47 31.44 12.04
CA ALA A 640 1.03 31.17 11.95
C ALA A 640 0.22 32.07 12.89
N LEU A 641 0.72 32.27 14.12
CA LEU A 641 0.09 33.19 15.08
C LEU A 641 0.06 34.63 14.56
N GLU A 642 1.17 35.13 14.00
CA GLU A 642 1.21 36.47 13.42
C GLU A 642 0.25 36.57 12.22
N GLU A 643 0.20 35.56 11.35
CA GLU A 643 -0.69 35.53 10.19
C GLU A 643 -2.18 35.54 10.58
N ASP A 644 -2.60 34.68 11.53
CA ASP A 644 -3.98 34.61 12.01
C ASP A 644 -4.43 35.93 12.66
N VAL A 645 -3.57 36.54 13.50
CA VAL A 645 -3.94 37.79 14.19
C VAL A 645 -3.87 39.01 13.27
N MET A 646 -2.87 39.08 12.39
CA MET A 646 -2.74 40.21 11.44
C MET A 646 -3.81 40.16 10.35
N SER A 647 -4.34 38.99 10.02
CA SER A 647 -5.54 38.86 9.17
C SER A 647 -6.81 39.23 9.95
N GLY A 648 -6.81 39.12 11.28
CA GLY A 648 -7.97 39.37 12.14
C GLY A 648 -8.92 38.17 12.20
N LYS A 649 -8.38 36.98 11.94
CA LYS A 649 -9.11 35.71 11.95
C LYS A 649 -9.55 35.35 13.36
N ILE A 650 -10.78 34.85 13.48
CA ILE A 650 -11.37 34.44 14.75
C ILE A 650 -11.36 32.92 14.78
N THR A 651 -10.46 32.34 15.59
CA THR A 651 -10.20 30.90 15.61
C THR A 651 -10.95 30.18 16.73
N ILE A 652 -11.02 28.84 16.65
CA ILE A 652 -11.70 28.02 17.66
C ILE A 652 -11.19 28.29 19.10
N PRO A 653 -9.85 28.34 19.38
CA PRO A 653 -9.36 28.66 20.71
C PRO A 653 -9.91 29.99 21.28
N ILE A 654 -10.07 31.01 20.43
CA ILE A 654 -10.65 32.29 20.86
C ILE A 654 -12.10 32.12 21.27
N ALA A 655 -12.90 31.44 20.44
CA ALA A 655 -14.31 31.21 20.75
C ALA A 655 -14.48 30.39 22.05
N LEU A 656 -13.69 29.35 22.26
CA LEU A 656 -13.76 28.49 23.46
C LEU A 656 -13.25 29.16 24.74
N ALA A 657 -12.47 30.24 24.62
CA ALA A 657 -12.01 31.02 25.77
C ALA A 657 -13.11 31.93 26.35
N ILE A 658 -13.98 32.49 25.51
CA ILE A 658 -15.01 33.47 25.91
C ILE A 658 -15.78 33.08 27.20
N PRO A 659 -16.38 31.88 27.33
CA PRO A 659 -17.17 31.52 28.50
C PRO A 659 -16.33 31.34 29.78
N GLN A 660 -15.00 31.23 29.66
CA GLN A 660 -14.09 31.01 30.79
C GLN A 660 -13.47 32.31 31.33
N LEU A 661 -13.61 33.41 30.58
CA LEU A 661 -13.01 34.71 30.89
C LEU A 661 -13.99 35.63 31.62
N ASP A 662 -13.47 36.47 32.50
CA ASP A 662 -14.25 37.57 33.07
C ASP A 662 -14.54 38.66 32.02
N ALA A 663 -15.46 39.58 32.33
CA ALA A 663 -15.86 40.63 31.38
C ALA A 663 -14.70 41.54 30.94
N SER A 664 -13.74 41.80 31.81
CA SER A 664 -12.58 42.64 31.50
C SER A 664 -11.60 41.93 30.58
N GLN A 665 -11.35 40.64 30.82
CA GLN A 665 -10.51 39.79 30.00
C GLN A 665 -11.13 39.57 28.60
N ARG A 666 -12.45 39.31 28.53
CA ARG A 666 -13.16 39.20 27.25
C ARG A 666 -13.05 40.47 26.43
N ARG A 667 -13.24 41.64 27.06
CA ARG A 667 -13.14 42.93 26.38
C ARG A 667 -11.72 43.20 25.89
N TRP A 668 -10.72 42.93 26.74
CA TRP A 668 -9.31 43.05 26.37
C TRP A 668 -8.94 42.15 25.19
N LEU A 669 -9.39 40.88 25.19
CA LEU A 669 -9.14 39.93 24.11
C LEU A 669 -9.76 40.42 22.79
N TYR A 670 -11.02 40.86 22.83
CA TYR A 670 -11.71 41.45 21.68
C TYR A 670 -10.94 42.66 21.09
N GLU A 671 -10.57 43.62 21.93
CA GLU A 671 -9.86 44.83 21.48
C GLU A 671 -8.46 44.51 20.95
N SER A 672 -7.81 43.48 21.48
CA SER A 672 -6.50 43.03 21.00
C SER A 672 -6.58 42.43 19.60
N LEU A 673 -7.62 41.62 19.32
CA LEU A 673 -7.84 40.99 18.02
C LEU A 673 -8.32 41.99 16.96
N ILE A 674 -9.35 42.80 17.27
CA ILE A 674 -9.94 43.75 16.30
C ILE A 674 -8.96 44.84 15.89
N HIS A 675 -8.13 45.31 16.83
CA HIS A 675 -7.09 46.30 16.53
C HIS A 675 -5.76 45.68 16.10
N LYS A 676 -5.70 44.35 15.93
CA LYS A 676 -4.51 43.61 15.44
C LYS A 676 -3.24 43.98 16.23
N LYS A 677 -3.36 44.06 17.55
CA LYS A 677 -2.28 44.51 18.45
C LYS A 677 -1.18 43.48 18.53
N ARG A 678 -0.08 43.70 17.80
CA ARG A 678 1.06 42.77 17.76
C ARG A 678 1.70 42.55 19.13
N GLU A 679 1.72 43.58 19.97
CA GLU A 679 2.24 43.52 21.34
C GLU A 679 1.40 42.62 22.27
N ALA A 680 0.14 42.36 21.94
CA ALA A 680 -0.76 41.52 22.75
C ALA A 680 -0.62 40.02 22.45
N LEU A 681 0.04 39.63 21.34
CA LEU A 681 0.11 38.24 20.87
C LEU A 681 0.61 37.27 21.95
N HIS A 682 1.71 37.63 22.62
CA HIS A 682 2.29 36.79 23.67
C HIS A 682 1.34 36.62 24.86
N GLN A 683 0.65 37.70 25.25
CA GLN A 683 -0.30 37.67 26.37
C GLN A 683 -1.54 36.84 26.03
N VAL A 684 -2.01 36.88 24.78
CA VAL A 684 -3.12 36.02 24.31
C VAL A 684 -2.72 34.55 24.41
N VAL A 685 -1.52 34.19 23.93
CA VAL A 685 -1.02 32.80 24.03
C VAL A 685 -0.93 32.36 25.49
N VAL A 686 -0.36 33.19 26.38
CA VAL A 686 -0.26 32.88 27.81
C VAL A 686 -1.66 32.65 28.40
N LEU A 687 -2.59 33.58 28.18
CA LEU A 687 -3.96 33.48 28.68
C LEU A 687 -4.65 32.18 28.25
N LEU A 688 -4.62 31.86 26.95
CA LEU A 688 -5.28 30.66 26.40
C LEU A 688 -4.68 29.35 26.93
N ASN A 689 -3.38 29.34 27.22
CA ASN A 689 -2.72 28.19 27.83
C ASN A 689 -3.05 28.06 29.33
N GLU A 690 -3.07 29.17 30.08
CA GLU A 690 -3.38 29.17 31.52
C GLU A 690 -4.80 28.66 31.81
N ILE A 691 -5.77 29.01 30.96
CA ILE A 691 -7.16 28.53 31.09
C ILE A 691 -7.37 27.12 30.50
N GLY A 692 -6.34 26.50 29.91
CA GLY A 692 -6.41 25.13 29.38
C GLY A 692 -7.25 24.94 28.11
N VAL A 693 -7.62 26.02 27.40
CA VAL A 693 -8.43 25.95 26.18
C VAL A 693 -7.72 25.20 25.06
N ILE A 694 -6.39 25.34 24.96
CA ILE A 694 -5.60 24.65 23.94
C ILE A 694 -5.73 23.14 24.07
N ASP A 695 -5.66 22.61 25.28
CA ASP A 695 -5.80 21.18 25.53
C ASP A 695 -7.25 20.72 25.35
N HIS A 696 -8.23 21.57 25.66
CA HIS A 696 -9.62 21.32 25.36
C HIS A 696 -9.86 21.16 23.85
N CYS A 697 -9.32 22.05 23.00
CA CYS A 697 -9.40 21.92 21.54
C CYS A 697 -8.83 20.59 21.05
N VAL A 698 -7.65 20.21 21.55
CA VAL A 698 -6.99 18.95 21.17
C VAL A 698 -7.82 17.74 21.59
N GLN A 699 -8.43 17.78 22.77
CA GLN A 699 -9.29 16.69 23.23
C GLN A 699 -10.58 16.61 22.40
N THR A 700 -11.19 17.74 22.06
CA THR A 700 -12.36 17.79 21.18
C THR A 700 -12.05 17.21 19.79
N ALA A 701 -10.91 17.57 19.20
CA ALA A 701 -10.46 17.00 17.93
C ALA A 701 -10.32 15.47 17.99
N LYS A 702 -9.72 14.94 19.06
CA LYS A 702 -9.62 13.48 19.29
C LYS A 702 -10.98 12.82 19.43
N ASN A 703 -11.90 13.44 20.17
CA ASN A 703 -13.25 12.93 20.37
C ASN A 703 -14.02 12.86 19.04
N LEU A 704 -13.95 13.89 18.19
CA LEU A 704 -14.60 13.91 16.87
C LEU A 704 -14.18 12.71 16.00
N VAL A 705 -12.88 12.43 15.92
CA VAL A 705 -12.34 11.29 15.17
C VAL A 705 -12.79 9.96 15.78
N ALA A 706 -12.73 9.83 17.11
CA ALA A 706 -13.14 8.62 17.80
C ALA A 706 -14.64 8.33 17.66
N GLU A 707 -15.48 9.36 17.75
CA GLU A 707 -16.94 9.23 17.57
C GLU A 707 -17.31 8.86 16.15
N GLY A 708 -16.68 9.48 15.15
CA GLY A 708 -16.88 9.10 13.76
C GLY A 708 -16.44 7.66 13.48
N TRP A 709 -15.33 7.22 14.08
CA TRP A 709 -14.81 5.86 13.90
C TRP A 709 -15.78 4.78 14.41
N LYS A 710 -16.46 5.01 15.54
CA LYS A 710 -17.43 4.05 16.13
C LYS A 710 -18.53 3.62 15.14
N ALA A 711 -18.91 4.50 14.22
CA ALA A 711 -19.95 4.22 13.24
C ALA A 711 -19.42 3.51 11.97
N VAL A 712 -18.15 3.75 11.61
CA VAL A 712 -17.47 3.13 10.46
C VAL A 712 -16.95 1.74 10.79
N GLU A 713 -16.40 1.54 11.99
CA GLU A 713 -15.79 0.28 12.39
C GLU A 713 -16.66 -0.96 12.10
N PRO A 714 -17.97 -1.01 12.44
CA PRO A 714 -18.77 -2.21 12.23
C PRO A 714 -19.19 -2.45 10.77
N VAL A 715 -19.09 -1.45 9.88
CA VAL A 715 -19.52 -1.57 8.47
C VAL A 715 -18.37 -1.83 7.50
N ILE A 716 -17.14 -1.87 8.03
CA ILE A 716 -15.91 -2.13 7.28
C ILE A 716 -15.32 -3.47 7.75
N ARG A 717 -15.07 -4.36 6.79
CA ARG A 717 -14.45 -5.67 7.06
C ARG A 717 -13.06 -5.47 7.66
N ASP A 718 -12.77 -6.25 8.70
CA ASP A 718 -11.45 -6.29 9.32
C ASP A 718 -10.39 -6.70 8.28
N SER A 719 -9.38 -5.83 8.12
CA SER A 719 -8.34 -5.92 7.09
C SER A 719 -7.21 -4.94 7.39
N LEU A 720 -6.07 -5.07 6.70
CA LEU A 720 -5.01 -4.05 6.73
C LEU A 720 -5.53 -2.66 6.33
N TYR A 721 -6.46 -2.59 5.36
CA TYR A 721 -7.01 -1.33 4.89
C TYR A 721 -7.93 -0.65 5.90
N LYS A 722 -8.67 -1.41 6.70
CA LYS A 722 -9.42 -0.87 7.85
C LYS A 722 -8.49 -0.19 8.84
N ALA A 723 -7.37 -0.84 9.14
CA ALA A 723 -6.36 -0.26 10.03
C ALA A 723 -5.70 0.99 9.43
N MET A 724 -5.43 1.00 8.12
CA MET A 724 -4.98 2.20 7.40
C MET A 724 -6.02 3.33 7.45
N LEU A 725 -7.32 3.01 7.36
CA LEU A 725 -8.40 3.99 7.40
C LEU A 725 -8.51 4.64 8.78
N TYR A 726 -8.40 3.83 9.84
CA TYR A 726 -8.28 4.34 11.20
C TYR A 726 -7.06 5.26 11.34
N TYR A 727 -5.91 4.78 10.86
CA TYR A 727 -4.65 5.48 10.98
C TYR A 727 -4.65 6.84 10.28
N VAL A 728 -5.20 6.95 9.06
CA VAL A 728 -5.19 8.23 8.34
C VAL A 728 -6.01 9.31 9.06
N GLY A 729 -7.10 8.95 9.75
CA GLY A 729 -7.85 9.89 10.59
C GLY A 729 -7.06 10.36 11.82
N ILE A 730 -6.27 9.49 12.44
CA ILE A 730 -5.35 9.88 13.52
C ILE A 730 -4.20 10.73 12.98
N TYR A 731 -3.62 10.35 11.85
CA TYR A 731 -2.51 11.06 11.21
C TYR A 731 -2.89 12.50 10.84
N ALA A 732 -4.14 12.75 10.44
CA ALA A 732 -4.66 14.08 10.19
C ALA A 732 -4.51 15.02 11.41
N LEU A 733 -4.60 14.49 12.63
CA LEU A 733 -4.39 15.26 13.87
C LEU A 733 -2.90 15.44 14.19
N GLU A 734 -2.06 14.47 13.83
CA GLU A 734 -0.61 14.51 14.10
C GLU A 734 0.13 15.49 13.17
N VAL A 735 -0.28 15.57 11.90
CA VAL A 735 0.40 16.37 10.86
C VAL A 735 0.24 17.89 11.04
N THR A 736 -0.67 18.31 11.91
CA THR A 736 -0.89 19.71 12.33
C THR A 736 -0.21 20.02 13.66
N ALA A 737 0.16 19.00 14.44
CA ALA A 737 0.84 19.15 15.73
C ALA A 737 2.37 19.29 15.63
N MET A 738 2.97 19.08 14.44
CA MET A 738 4.40 19.27 14.22
C MET A 738 4.68 20.70 13.72
N PRO A 739 5.65 21.42 14.31
CA PRO A 739 6.01 22.78 13.91
C PRO A 739 6.47 22.87 12.44
#